data_AF-A0A7W8AII7-F1
#
_entry.id   AF-A0A7W8AII7-F1
#
_cell.length_a   1.000
_cell.length_b   1.000
_cell.length_c   1.000
_cell.angle_alpha   90.00
_cell.angle_beta   90.00
_cell.angle_gamma   90.00
#
_symmetry.space_group_name_H-M   'P 1'
#
loop_
_entity.id
_entity.type
_entity.pdbx_description
1 polymer ?
#
loop_
_entity_poly.entity_id
_entity_poly.type
_entity_poly.pdbx_seq_one_letter_code
_entity_poly.pdbx_strand_id
1 'polypeptide(L)'
;MAAPGKSPAHMLKSGEEVRIKDVTFGADNLPYFAIDYATGTGLQRATGFVPVEKISHFCDFTKRSDSGHSFQAPPNTCHLIAVKTDTLTALNKQAVPLKEYRPSMAAYRLADGQYALSLGLLNIRASGNILGRASDLPENSECSTGTEFIEALVKNEKEFSEGENDRFASVSDRLAAARNLMEQTGDAANLKKACDLGLNEACSSYAEAIYNIEDPDGTLPAKVTHYALMGCMGGDIRGCQLAINRTDNTLENAQFRAVEGGTGNAEDLVLPELAKPGCDARQAVSCILLARGTATYTKPTLAEAASNFTAKLTACRSGIAWACEEVPDAFGYVVQARSEYTSATADENYSLGSLTEEICTPGPKQPNIVHCKPAYYKYRDFLQANKTPPLTDTRIAKAKGLLERGCIAGDPAACAVQSKLTDHWSAEDRNAAAARAIKLCAGQSDKDSICDNLGVALDPNLETAKPAQRTLYDTLVMTCMTDKTSNGPQACSAAVSAYASLESTDQVHNIETMLANACNNENINGCQTLASLIATKAQNNPETNQSPEENKSVTLLSVLRTGCRFDDNPASTCLSLADSLSSAGEVNAAMDVYTKTCGYQVTHANERLADVRICYDAAKFALSQKTRYASALQWSEFACNSADLGLSPYACKLAGNIYASGLGIEADLQKAAIAYRNGCFHPYMKTTDGEACLKYGNMLLEAHDNPDSAASVTPDDLQNSGDMISEASRAYDMGCMDNIEQACQANRKLLTDWSKGLYSHNRVQCRVEDDRGSVYSDKICREFSFYQADGQLKEERRQIRLEVYVWPDGDRSVVYQRDGTWLLNEVTTAGLRHVDATKCWRNPVSKRSFCVSPLQE
;
A
#
# COMPACT_ATOMS: atom_id res chain seq x y z
N MET A 1 5.15 7.25 31.49
CA MET A 1 4.35 8.09 30.58
C MET A 1 2.88 7.92 30.92
N ALA A 2 2.06 8.97 30.81
CA ALA A 2 0.62 8.84 30.99
C ALA A 2 0.08 7.85 29.95
N ALA A 3 -0.76 6.91 30.36
CA ALA A 3 -1.45 5.99 29.45
C ALA A 3 -2.83 6.59 29.09
N PRO A 4 -3.35 6.36 27.87
CA PRO A 4 -4.67 6.86 27.50
C PRO A 4 -5.75 6.39 28.49
N GLY A 5 -6.68 7.29 28.82
CA GLY A 5 -7.84 6.98 29.68
C GLY A 5 -7.59 6.90 31.19
N LYS A 6 -6.36 7.14 31.70
CA LYS A 6 -6.05 7.03 33.15
C LYS A 6 -5.90 8.35 33.91
N SER A 7 -5.84 9.48 33.21
CA SER A 7 -5.64 10.80 33.84
C SER A 7 -6.90 11.67 33.74
N PRO A 8 -7.15 12.58 34.70
CA PRO A 8 -8.27 13.50 34.64
C PRO A 8 -8.22 14.34 33.36
N ALA A 9 -9.38 14.54 32.73
CA ALA A 9 -9.49 15.30 31.50
C ALA A 9 -9.03 16.75 31.74
N HIS A 10 -8.06 17.20 30.95
CA HIS A 10 -7.63 18.58 30.90
C HIS A 10 -8.25 19.25 29.68
N MET A 11 -8.93 20.38 29.89
CA MET A 11 -9.53 21.15 28.80
C MET A 11 -8.56 22.24 28.39
N LEU A 12 -8.10 22.17 27.14
CA LEU A 12 -7.33 23.23 26.49
C LEU A 12 -8.24 24.41 26.17
N LYS A 13 -7.68 25.62 26.08
CA LYS A 13 -8.47 26.78 25.67
C LYS A 13 -8.82 26.66 24.19
N SER A 14 -9.99 27.17 23.82
CA SER A 14 -10.40 27.22 22.41
C SER A 14 -9.37 28.01 21.58
N GLY A 15 -8.99 27.45 20.43
CA GLY A 15 -7.98 28.02 19.53
C GLY A 15 -6.53 27.64 19.84
N GLU A 16 -6.25 26.83 20.87
CA GLU A 16 -4.89 26.33 21.12
C GLU A 16 -4.47 25.27 20.09
N GLU A 17 -3.29 25.46 19.47
CA GLU A 17 -2.72 24.52 18.50
C GLU A 17 -2.22 23.24 19.18
N VAL A 18 -2.69 22.10 18.69
CA VAL A 18 -2.18 20.77 19.06
C VAL A 18 -1.60 20.07 17.84
N ARG A 19 -0.64 19.17 18.05
CA ARG A 19 -0.02 18.39 16.98
C ARG A 19 -0.26 16.91 17.20
N ILE A 20 -0.79 16.22 16.19
CA ILE A 20 -0.90 14.76 16.23
C ILE A 20 0.53 14.19 16.20
N LYS A 21 0.88 13.44 17.24
CA LYS A 21 2.16 12.73 17.35
C LYS A 21 2.06 11.28 16.92
N ASP A 22 0.95 10.61 17.22
CA ASP A 22 0.77 9.18 16.94
C ASP A 22 -0.72 8.79 17.08
N VAL A 23 -1.06 7.55 16.73
CA VAL A 23 -2.29 6.88 17.16
C VAL A 23 -1.93 5.59 17.88
N THR A 24 -2.53 5.35 19.05
CA THR A 24 -2.29 4.14 19.85
C THR A 24 -3.58 3.67 20.50
N PHE A 25 -3.54 2.62 21.30
CA PHE A 25 -4.71 2.09 22.00
C PHE A 25 -4.62 2.34 23.51
N GLY A 26 -5.77 2.67 24.10
CA GLY A 26 -5.91 2.78 25.55
C GLY A 26 -6.09 1.42 26.23
N ALA A 27 -6.07 1.42 27.56
CA ALA A 27 -6.36 0.21 28.35
C ALA A 27 -7.82 -0.28 28.19
N ASP A 28 -8.69 0.57 27.65
CA ASP A 28 -10.07 0.28 27.25
C ASP A 28 -10.18 -0.35 25.84
N ASN A 29 -9.04 -0.58 25.16
CA ASN A 29 -8.93 -1.06 23.77
C ASN A 29 -9.52 -0.11 22.73
N LEU A 30 -9.79 1.14 23.10
CA LEU A 30 -10.20 2.15 22.14
C LEU A 30 -8.97 2.84 21.54
N PRO A 31 -9.03 3.26 20.27
CA PRO A 31 -7.95 4.02 19.65
C PRO A 31 -7.97 5.48 20.13
N TYR A 32 -6.77 6.03 20.34
CA TYR A 32 -6.53 7.40 20.78
C TYR A 32 -5.48 8.04 19.90
N PHE A 33 -5.69 9.30 19.53
CA PHE A 33 -4.60 10.14 19.06
C PHE A 33 -3.74 10.57 20.24
N ALA A 34 -2.44 10.35 20.14
CA ALA A 34 -1.46 11.02 20.99
C ALA A 34 -1.24 12.43 20.42
N ILE A 35 -1.53 13.45 21.22
CA ILE A 35 -1.41 14.86 20.82
C ILE A 35 -0.38 15.58 21.65
N ASP A 36 0.37 16.47 21.02
CA ASP A 36 1.34 17.34 21.66
C ASP A 36 0.77 18.74 21.83
N TYR A 37 0.66 19.21 23.07
CA TYR A 37 0.05 20.50 23.40
C TYR A 37 0.95 21.32 24.34
N ALA A 38 0.82 22.64 24.30
CA ALA A 38 1.59 23.55 25.17
C ALA A 38 1.00 23.59 26.59
N THR A 39 1.84 23.51 27.63
CA THR A 39 1.39 23.47 29.04
C THR A 39 1.20 24.86 29.67
N GLY A 40 1.23 25.93 28.87
CA GLY A 40 0.99 27.31 29.32
C GLY A 40 2.19 28.05 29.95
N THR A 41 3.37 27.44 30.07
CA THR A 41 4.58 28.01 30.73
C THR A 41 5.75 28.31 29.79
N GLY A 42 5.53 28.46 28.47
CA GLY A 42 6.58 28.71 27.47
C GLY A 42 6.63 27.62 26.39
N LEU A 43 7.84 27.20 25.97
CA LEU A 43 8.08 26.13 24.98
C LEU A 43 7.81 24.70 25.51
N GLN A 44 7.39 24.55 26.77
CA GLN A 44 7.10 23.24 27.35
C GLN A 44 5.85 22.63 26.71
N ARG A 45 6.03 21.44 26.11
CA ARG A 45 4.95 20.65 25.50
C ARG A 45 4.78 19.33 26.25
N ALA A 46 3.53 18.90 26.37
CA ALA A 46 3.16 17.62 26.98
C ALA A 46 2.35 16.78 25.98
N THR A 47 2.42 15.46 26.16
CA THR A 47 1.59 14.52 25.40
C THR A 47 0.27 14.27 26.12
N GLY A 48 -0.83 14.55 25.44
CA GLY A 48 -2.20 14.18 25.82
C GLY A 48 -2.76 13.10 24.91
N PHE A 49 -3.93 12.57 25.25
CA PHE A 49 -4.62 11.55 24.46
C PHE A 49 -6.07 11.94 24.25
N VAL A 50 -6.54 11.81 23.01
CA VAL A 50 -7.94 12.10 22.64
C VAL A 50 -8.53 10.87 21.95
N PRO A 51 -9.69 10.34 22.41
CA PRO A 51 -10.34 9.22 21.74
C PRO A 51 -10.66 9.59 20.30
N VAL A 52 -10.31 8.71 19.35
CA VAL A 52 -10.53 8.94 17.92
C VAL A 52 -12.00 9.26 17.63
N GLU A 53 -12.93 8.56 18.28
CA GLU A 53 -14.37 8.73 18.10
C GLU A 53 -14.93 10.09 18.53
N LYS A 54 -14.16 10.87 19.30
CA LYS A 54 -14.53 12.22 19.74
C LYS A 54 -13.91 13.30 18.86
N ILE A 55 -13.02 12.94 17.94
CA ILE A 55 -12.43 13.88 17.01
C ILE A 55 -13.36 14.03 15.82
N SER A 56 -13.66 15.28 15.51
CA SER A 56 -14.23 15.69 14.23
C SER A 56 -13.14 16.44 13.47
N HIS A 57 -13.12 16.27 12.15
CA HIS A 57 -12.32 17.11 11.27
C HIS A 57 -12.82 18.56 11.35
N PHE A 58 -14.13 18.76 11.49
CA PHE A 58 -14.74 20.08 11.64
C PHE A 58 -15.75 20.16 12.79
N CYS A 59 -15.47 21.04 13.75
CA CYS A 59 -16.40 21.35 14.81
C CYS A 59 -17.62 22.12 14.29
N ASP A 60 -18.80 21.81 14.83
CA ASP A 60 -20.05 22.55 14.61
C ASP A 60 -20.49 22.69 13.14
N PHE A 61 -19.98 21.85 12.23
CA PHE A 61 -20.35 21.90 10.81
C PHE A 61 -21.86 21.80 10.59
N THR A 62 -22.51 20.84 11.25
CA THR A 62 -23.97 20.67 11.15
C THR A 62 -24.75 21.79 11.83
N LYS A 63 -24.19 22.48 12.83
CA LYS A 63 -24.83 23.64 13.48
C LYS A 63 -24.86 24.88 12.57
N ARG A 64 -24.14 24.88 11.44
CA ARG A 64 -24.25 25.94 10.42
C ARG A 64 -25.67 26.03 9.86
N SER A 65 -26.38 24.90 9.75
CA SER A 65 -27.77 24.90 9.28
C SER A 65 -28.71 25.62 10.25
N ASP A 66 -28.46 25.49 11.56
CA ASP A 66 -29.28 26.09 12.62
C ASP A 66 -29.09 27.60 12.77
N SER A 67 -27.89 28.10 12.45
CA SER A 67 -27.51 29.51 12.62
C SER A 67 -27.92 30.41 11.44
N GLY A 68 -28.47 29.83 10.36
CA GLY A 68 -28.93 30.58 9.19
C GLY A 68 -27.80 31.19 8.33
N HIS A 69 -26.53 30.87 8.62
CA HIS A 69 -25.39 31.23 7.79
C HIS A 69 -25.46 30.45 6.47
N SER A 70 -26.03 31.08 5.46
CA SER A 70 -26.29 30.47 4.16
C SER A 70 -25.15 30.84 3.20
N PHE A 71 -24.61 29.86 2.48
CA PHE A 71 -23.59 30.04 1.42
C PHE A 71 -22.16 30.36 1.87
N GLN A 72 -21.80 30.02 3.11
CA GLN A 72 -20.38 29.95 3.49
C GLN A 72 -19.72 28.75 2.83
N ALA A 73 -18.52 28.92 2.29
CA ALA A 73 -17.76 27.82 1.74
C ALA A 73 -17.57 26.69 2.79
N PRO A 74 -17.52 25.41 2.36
CA PRO A 74 -17.13 24.33 3.26
C PRO A 74 -15.79 24.63 3.94
N PRO A 75 -15.55 24.13 5.16
CA PRO A 75 -14.29 24.36 5.86
C PRO A 75 -13.05 24.03 5.00
N ASN A 76 -11.98 24.81 5.15
CA ASN A 76 -10.75 24.76 4.34
C ASN A 76 -10.95 24.98 2.82
N THR A 77 -12.11 25.44 2.39
CA THR A 77 -12.37 25.82 0.99
C THR A 77 -12.84 27.27 0.89
N CYS A 78 -12.76 27.84 -0.30
CA CYS A 78 -13.25 29.17 -0.60
C CYS A 78 -13.86 29.23 -1.99
N HIS A 79 -14.68 30.24 -2.24
CA HIS A 79 -15.17 30.57 -3.56
C HIS A 79 -14.08 31.28 -4.36
N LEU A 80 -13.79 30.79 -5.57
CA LEU A 80 -13.03 31.55 -6.56
C LEU A 80 -13.93 32.63 -7.14
N ILE A 81 -13.79 33.86 -6.65
CA ILE A 81 -14.56 35.01 -7.10
C ILE A 81 -13.83 35.64 -8.28
N ALA A 82 -14.46 35.65 -9.44
CA ALA A 82 -13.92 36.28 -10.64
C ALA A 82 -14.10 37.80 -10.62
N VAL A 83 -15.26 38.26 -10.15
CA VAL A 83 -15.63 39.68 -10.16
C VAL A 83 -16.76 39.96 -9.19
N LYS A 84 -16.78 41.18 -8.65
CA LYS A 84 -17.91 41.81 -7.94
C LYS A 84 -18.45 42.97 -8.77
N THR A 85 -19.77 43.09 -8.91
CA THR A 85 -20.42 44.09 -9.76
C THR A 85 -21.63 44.70 -9.08
N ASP A 86 -21.95 45.96 -9.37
CA ASP A 86 -23.10 46.67 -8.78
C ASP A 86 -24.46 46.26 -9.36
N THR A 87 -24.50 45.56 -10.50
CA THR A 87 -25.74 45.17 -11.16
C THR A 87 -25.70 43.75 -11.71
N LEU A 88 -26.84 43.07 -11.69
CA LEU A 88 -26.99 41.73 -12.26
C LEU A 88 -26.68 41.69 -13.78
N THR A 89 -27.01 42.76 -14.51
CA THR A 89 -26.70 42.85 -15.95
C THR A 89 -25.19 42.86 -16.18
N ALA A 90 -24.43 43.59 -15.35
CA ALA A 90 -22.98 43.58 -15.43
C ALA A 90 -22.40 42.20 -15.07
N LEU A 91 -22.92 41.55 -14.02
CA LEU A 91 -22.52 40.19 -13.65
C LEU A 91 -22.73 39.19 -14.81
N ASN A 92 -23.91 39.18 -15.41
CA ASN A 92 -24.22 38.29 -16.53
C ASN A 92 -23.33 38.56 -17.74
N LYS A 93 -22.99 39.82 -18.03
CA LYS A 93 -22.03 40.18 -19.08
C LYS A 93 -20.64 39.60 -18.80
N GLN A 94 -20.19 39.59 -17.54
CA GLN A 94 -18.90 39.01 -17.13
C GLN A 94 -18.91 37.48 -17.14
N ALA A 95 -20.06 36.84 -16.92
CA ALA A 95 -20.21 35.39 -16.96
C ALA A 95 -20.17 34.79 -18.39
N VAL A 96 -20.35 35.60 -19.44
CA VAL A 96 -20.31 35.16 -20.84
C VAL A 96 -18.90 34.72 -21.29
N PRO A 97 -17.83 35.52 -21.12
CA PRO A 97 -16.49 35.10 -21.52
C PRO A 97 -15.97 33.89 -20.72
N LEU A 98 -16.45 33.68 -19.49
CA LEU A 98 -16.04 32.59 -18.59
C LEU A 98 -16.91 31.32 -18.76
N LYS A 99 -17.40 31.07 -19.98
CA LYS A 99 -18.35 29.98 -20.27
C LYS A 99 -17.84 28.59 -19.88
N GLU A 100 -16.53 28.37 -19.85
CA GLU A 100 -15.93 27.08 -19.46
C GLU A 100 -16.11 26.75 -17.98
N TYR A 101 -16.33 27.75 -17.14
CA TYR A 101 -16.60 27.59 -15.71
C TYR A 101 -18.08 27.33 -15.42
N ARG A 102 -18.96 27.45 -16.42
CA ARG A 102 -20.42 27.33 -16.24
C ARG A 102 -20.87 26.10 -15.48
N PRO A 103 -20.25 24.91 -15.58
CA PRO A 103 -20.64 23.75 -14.78
C PRO A 103 -20.60 24.01 -13.27
N SER A 104 -19.57 24.69 -12.76
CA SER A 104 -19.34 24.96 -11.33
C SER A 104 -19.70 26.39 -10.90
N MET A 105 -19.97 27.28 -11.86
CA MET A 105 -20.27 28.69 -11.61
C MET A 105 -21.55 28.88 -10.78
N ALA A 106 -21.49 29.83 -9.85
CA ALA A 106 -22.61 30.30 -9.03
C ALA A 106 -22.52 31.83 -8.88
N ALA A 107 -23.62 32.49 -8.53
CA ALA A 107 -23.63 33.92 -8.28
C ALA A 107 -24.38 34.24 -6.99
N TYR A 108 -23.91 35.26 -6.28
CA TYR A 108 -24.43 35.62 -4.96
C TYR A 108 -24.66 37.13 -4.86
N ARG A 109 -25.71 37.53 -4.15
CA ARG A 109 -25.90 38.92 -3.68
C ARG A 109 -25.16 39.12 -2.37
N LEU A 110 -24.47 40.24 -2.24
CA LEU A 110 -23.68 40.61 -1.07
C LEU A 110 -24.48 41.52 -0.13
N ALA A 111 -24.07 41.59 1.13
CA ALA A 111 -24.71 42.43 2.14
C ALA A 111 -24.72 43.94 1.82
N ASP A 112 -23.79 44.41 0.99
CA ASP A 112 -23.71 45.80 0.51
C ASP A 112 -24.54 46.09 -0.74
N GLY A 113 -25.25 45.08 -1.27
CA GLY A 113 -26.09 45.18 -2.47
C GLY A 113 -25.37 44.87 -3.78
N GLN A 114 -24.06 44.61 -3.78
CA GLN A 114 -23.35 44.13 -4.97
C GLN A 114 -23.66 42.66 -5.28
N TYR A 115 -23.18 42.18 -6.43
CA TYR A 115 -23.24 40.78 -6.82
C TYR A 115 -21.84 40.21 -7.09
N ALA A 116 -21.58 38.98 -6.65
CA ALA A 116 -20.33 38.26 -6.88
C ALA A 116 -20.54 37.07 -7.82
N LEU A 117 -19.62 36.90 -8.76
CA LEU A 117 -19.55 35.73 -9.63
C LEU A 117 -18.51 34.75 -9.09
N SER A 118 -18.97 33.61 -8.57
CA SER A 118 -18.11 32.50 -8.18
C SER A 118 -17.94 31.52 -9.34
N LEU A 119 -16.70 31.14 -9.63
CA LEU A 119 -16.37 30.14 -10.64
C LEU A 119 -16.38 28.71 -10.10
N GLY A 120 -16.61 28.54 -8.79
CA GLY A 120 -16.60 27.29 -8.05
C GLY A 120 -15.78 27.39 -6.76
N LEU A 121 -15.50 26.25 -6.14
CA LEU A 121 -14.71 26.17 -4.91
C LEU A 121 -13.24 25.87 -5.21
N LEU A 122 -12.36 26.37 -4.34
CA LEU A 122 -10.95 25.99 -4.26
C LEU A 122 -10.62 25.55 -2.84
N ASN A 123 -9.64 24.67 -2.69
CA ASN A 123 -8.99 24.46 -1.39
C ASN A 123 -8.22 25.74 -1.01
N ILE A 124 -8.44 26.27 0.20
CA ILE A 124 -7.79 27.50 0.67
C ILE A 124 -6.27 27.38 0.60
N ARG A 125 -5.72 26.20 0.91
CA ARG A 125 -4.28 25.95 0.87
C ARG A 125 -3.70 26.11 -0.54
N ALA A 126 -4.47 25.72 -1.55
CA ALA A 126 -4.07 25.77 -2.96
C ALA A 126 -4.36 27.14 -3.60
N SER A 127 -5.27 27.93 -3.01
CA SER A 127 -5.79 29.17 -3.62
C SER A 127 -4.72 30.16 -4.06
N GLY A 128 -3.71 30.43 -3.22
CA GLY A 128 -2.62 31.36 -3.57
C GLY A 128 -1.77 30.88 -4.74
N ASN A 129 -1.52 29.57 -4.83
CA ASN A 129 -0.78 28.97 -5.95
C ASN A 129 -1.60 29.03 -7.25
N ILE A 130 -2.90 28.74 -7.17
CA ILE A 130 -3.82 28.77 -8.30
C ILE A 130 -3.96 30.20 -8.83
N LEU A 131 -4.26 31.17 -7.96
CA LEU A 131 -4.40 32.58 -8.33
C LEU A 131 -3.10 33.15 -8.91
N GLY A 132 -1.94 32.74 -8.38
CA GLY A 132 -0.63 33.19 -8.88
C GLY A 132 -0.20 32.58 -10.22
N ARG A 133 -0.80 31.45 -10.63
CA ARG A 133 -0.45 30.74 -11.87
C ARG A 133 -1.48 30.87 -12.99
N ALA A 134 -2.69 31.28 -12.66
CA ALA A 134 -3.77 31.37 -13.63
C ALA A 134 -3.50 32.46 -14.68
N SER A 135 -3.61 32.10 -15.96
CA SER A 135 -3.44 33.02 -17.09
C SER A 135 -4.73 33.73 -17.50
N ASP A 136 -5.87 33.11 -17.28
CA ASP A 136 -7.15 33.50 -17.89
C ASP A 136 -8.22 33.94 -16.87
N LEU A 137 -7.80 34.18 -15.62
CA LEU A 137 -8.66 34.75 -14.60
C LEU A 137 -8.67 36.29 -14.68
N PRO A 138 -9.81 36.95 -14.39
CA PRO A 138 -9.82 38.40 -14.23
C PRO A 138 -8.82 38.90 -13.18
N GLU A 139 -8.23 40.07 -13.40
CA GLU A 139 -7.12 40.64 -12.59
C GLU A 139 -7.44 40.74 -11.08
N ASN A 140 -8.71 40.97 -10.73
CA ASN A 140 -9.16 41.09 -9.34
C ASN A 140 -9.80 39.80 -8.80
N SER A 141 -9.42 38.64 -9.35
CA SER A 141 -9.93 37.37 -8.86
C SER A 141 -9.40 37.07 -7.46
N GLU A 142 -10.26 36.59 -6.57
CA GLU A 142 -9.92 36.34 -5.17
C GLU A 142 -10.55 35.05 -4.64
N CYS A 143 -10.06 34.62 -3.48
CA CYS A 143 -10.60 33.49 -2.72
C CYS A 143 -11.40 34.05 -1.53
N SER A 144 -12.73 33.94 -1.58
CA SER A 144 -13.63 34.42 -0.51
C SER A 144 -14.28 33.27 0.24
N THR A 145 -14.40 33.38 1.56
CA THR A 145 -15.13 32.42 2.40
C THR A 145 -16.65 32.51 2.24
N GLY A 146 -17.16 33.53 1.56
CA GLY A 146 -18.59 33.76 1.32
C GLY A 146 -19.35 34.30 2.53
N THR A 147 -18.64 34.83 3.52
CA THR A 147 -19.23 35.40 4.76
C THR A 147 -20.15 36.59 4.52
N GLU A 148 -19.94 37.30 3.42
CA GLU A 148 -20.68 38.47 2.98
C GLU A 148 -21.86 38.14 2.06
N PHE A 149 -22.06 36.86 1.70
CA PHE A 149 -23.13 36.43 0.81
C PHE A 149 -24.44 36.29 1.59
N ILE A 150 -25.50 36.91 1.07
CA ILE A 150 -26.82 36.91 1.71
C ILE A 150 -27.88 36.14 0.92
N GLU A 151 -27.61 35.87 -0.37
CA GLU A 151 -28.53 35.18 -1.27
C GLU A 151 -27.79 34.57 -2.46
N ALA A 152 -28.08 33.31 -2.77
CA ALA A 152 -27.69 32.69 -4.03
C ALA A 152 -28.68 33.08 -5.13
N LEU A 153 -28.16 33.51 -6.29
CA LEU A 153 -28.99 33.80 -7.46
C LEU A 153 -29.44 32.51 -8.14
N VAL A 154 -30.61 32.57 -8.76
CA VAL A 154 -31.14 31.45 -9.54
C VAL A 154 -30.32 31.31 -10.81
N LYS A 155 -29.71 30.14 -10.99
CA LYS A 155 -28.92 29.79 -12.16
C LYS A 155 -29.80 29.12 -13.23
N ASN A 156 -29.88 29.74 -14.40
CA ASN A 156 -30.37 29.12 -15.62
C ASN A 156 -29.20 28.75 -16.54
N GLU A 157 -29.47 28.12 -17.68
CA GLU A 157 -28.41 27.64 -18.60
C GLU A 157 -27.48 28.76 -19.11
N LYS A 158 -28.00 29.99 -19.23
CA LYS A 158 -27.28 31.11 -19.87
C LYS A 158 -26.98 32.28 -18.94
N GLU A 159 -27.76 32.45 -17.88
CA GLU A 159 -27.72 33.65 -17.04
C GLU A 159 -28.16 33.36 -15.60
N PHE A 160 -27.90 34.32 -14.73
CA PHE A 160 -28.37 34.37 -13.35
C PHE A 160 -29.52 35.36 -13.23
N SER A 161 -30.50 35.05 -12.38
CA SER A 161 -31.64 35.90 -12.06
C SER A 161 -31.87 35.98 -10.55
N GLU A 162 -32.47 37.08 -10.09
CA GLU A 162 -32.91 37.19 -8.70
C GLU A 162 -34.06 36.21 -8.40
N GLY A 163 -34.14 35.74 -7.16
CA GLY A 163 -35.23 34.88 -6.69
C GLY A 163 -36.50 35.68 -6.37
N GLU A 164 -37.55 34.98 -5.92
CA GLU A 164 -38.81 35.63 -5.49
C GLU A 164 -38.72 36.20 -4.05
N ASN A 165 -37.52 36.61 -3.61
CA ASN A 165 -37.22 36.89 -2.21
C ASN A 165 -37.82 38.20 -1.69
N ASP A 166 -37.98 39.20 -2.56
CA ASP A 166 -38.57 40.51 -2.19
C ASP A 166 -40.08 40.44 -1.87
N ARG A 167 -40.71 39.26 -2.03
CA ARG A 167 -42.11 39.03 -1.65
C ARG A 167 -42.31 38.77 -0.16
N PHE A 168 -41.23 38.58 0.60
CA PHE A 168 -41.29 38.24 2.03
C PHE A 168 -40.84 39.43 2.89
N ALA A 169 -41.55 39.67 3.99
CA ALA A 169 -41.25 40.77 4.90
C ALA A 169 -39.95 40.56 5.71
N SER A 170 -39.51 39.31 5.88
CA SER A 170 -38.28 38.97 6.58
C SER A 170 -37.68 37.64 6.10
N VAL A 171 -36.40 37.41 6.42
CA VAL A 171 -35.71 36.12 6.19
C VAL A 171 -36.41 34.97 6.93
N SER A 172 -36.95 35.24 8.13
CA SER A 172 -37.69 34.25 8.92
C SER A 172 -38.98 33.80 8.20
N ASP A 173 -39.74 34.76 7.64
CA ASP A 173 -40.97 34.46 6.91
C ASP A 173 -40.68 33.68 5.63
N ARG A 174 -39.61 34.05 4.92
CA ARG A 174 -39.12 33.34 3.73
C ARG A 174 -38.77 31.88 4.05
N LEU A 175 -37.97 31.64 5.09
CA LEU A 175 -37.58 30.29 5.48
C LEU A 175 -38.76 29.46 6.00
N ALA A 176 -39.74 30.07 6.67
CA ALA A 176 -40.97 29.39 7.05
C ALA A 176 -41.79 28.95 5.83
N ALA A 177 -41.90 29.81 4.81
CA ALA A 177 -42.55 29.45 3.54
C ALA A 177 -41.80 28.33 2.80
N ALA A 178 -40.47 28.36 2.81
CA ALA A 178 -39.64 27.30 2.24
C ALA A 178 -39.86 25.95 2.95
N ARG A 179 -39.97 25.94 4.29
CA ARG A 179 -40.27 24.73 5.07
C ARG A 179 -41.64 24.17 4.73
N ASN A 180 -42.67 25.03 4.62
CA ASN A 180 -44.01 24.61 4.21
C ASN A 180 -44.04 23.95 2.83
N LEU A 181 -43.21 24.43 1.89
CA LEU A 181 -43.05 23.81 0.56
C LEU A 181 -42.36 22.43 0.66
N MET A 182 -41.37 22.28 1.54
CA MET A 182 -40.66 21.02 1.75
C MET A 182 -41.57 19.95 2.39
N GLU A 183 -42.46 20.34 3.31
CA GLU A 183 -43.42 19.45 3.98
C GLU A 183 -44.49 18.90 3.03
N GLN A 184 -44.74 19.55 1.89
CA GLN A 184 -45.64 19.07 0.82
C GLN A 184 -44.95 17.99 -0.05
N THR A 185 -44.45 16.95 0.63
CA THR A 185 -43.48 15.94 0.13
C THR A 185 -43.80 15.33 -1.24
N GLY A 186 -42.75 15.15 -2.05
CA GLY A 186 -42.75 14.33 -3.28
C GLY A 186 -42.59 15.08 -4.60
N ASP A 187 -42.70 16.40 -4.61
CA ASP A 187 -42.55 17.21 -5.84
C ASP A 187 -41.17 17.88 -5.90
N ALA A 188 -40.36 17.48 -6.89
CA ALA A 188 -39.04 18.06 -7.16
C ALA A 188 -39.12 19.58 -7.44
N ALA A 189 -40.24 20.08 -7.97
CA ALA A 189 -40.45 21.51 -8.18
C ALA A 189 -40.59 22.27 -6.85
N ASN A 190 -41.31 21.69 -5.88
CA ASN A 190 -41.44 22.26 -4.54
C ASN A 190 -40.11 22.23 -3.78
N LEU A 191 -39.35 21.14 -3.89
CA LEU A 191 -37.99 21.05 -3.31
C LEU A 191 -37.05 22.09 -3.92
N LYS A 192 -37.08 22.25 -5.25
CA LYS A 192 -36.30 23.29 -5.93
C LYS A 192 -36.70 24.68 -5.44
N LYS A 193 -38.00 24.96 -5.37
CA LYS A 193 -38.51 26.26 -4.92
C LYS A 193 -38.11 26.55 -3.46
N ALA A 194 -38.21 25.56 -2.58
CA ALA A 194 -37.76 25.68 -1.20
C ALA A 194 -36.24 25.94 -1.11
N CYS A 195 -35.44 25.29 -1.95
CA CYS A 195 -34.01 25.56 -2.06
C CYS A 195 -33.73 27.00 -2.54
N ASP A 196 -34.41 27.45 -3.60
CA ASP A 196 -34.25 28.81 -4.15
C ASP A 196 -34.64 29.90 -3.12
N LEU A 197 -35.53 29.59 -2.16
CA LEU A 197 -35.86 30.45 -1.01
C LEU A 197 -34.83 30.40 0.13
N GLY A 198 -33.76 29.63 -0.02
CA GLY A 198 -32.62 29.56 0.91
C GLY A 198 -32.70 28.43 1.95
N LEU A 199 -33.56 27.43 1.77
CA LEU A 199 -33.60 26.26 2.67
C LEU A 199 -32.59 25.19 2.21
N ASN A 200 -31.45 25.09 2.90
CA ASN A 200 -30.33 24.22 2.51
C ASN A 200 -30.69 22.72 2.45
N GLU A 201 -31.50 22.22 3.38
CA GLU A 201 -31.96 20.82 3.39
C GLU A 201 -32.80 20.49 2.14
N ALA A 202 -33.57 21.47 1.64
CA ALA A 202 -34.33 21.31 0.41
C ALA A 202 -33.40 21.28 -0.82
N CYS A 203 -32.24 21.94 -0.78
CA CYS A 203 -31.24 21.85 -1.84
C CYS A 203 -30.65 20.45 -1.94
N SER A 204 -30.28 19.83 -0.82
CA SER A 204 -29.81 18.43 -0.80
C SER A 204 -30.90 17.46 -1.24
N SER A 205 -32.13 17.66 -0.77
CA SER A 205 -33.27 16.82 -1.13
C SER A 205 -33.64 16.95 -2.61
N TYR A 206 -33.56 18.16 -3.18
CA TYR A 206 -33.71 18.36 -4.61
C TYR A 206 -32.59 17.70 -5.40
N ALA A 207 -31.33 17.87 -4.98
CA ALA A 207 -30.18 17.24 -5.63
C ALA A 207 -30.29 15.71 -5.66
N GLU A 208 -30.81 15.11 -4.59
CA GLU A 208 -31.11 13.69 -4.55
C GLU A 208 -32.27 13.30 -5.48
N ALA A 209 -33.37 14.06 -5.47
CA ALA A 209 -34.53 13.79 -6.31
C ALA A 209 -34.17 13.80 -7.81
N ILE A 210 -33.19 14.62 -8.21
CA ILE A 210 -32.69 14.67 -9.58
C ILE A 210 -31.46 13.78 -9.82
N TYR A 211 -30.94 13.06 -8.82
CA TYR A 211 -29.61 12.43 -8.89
C TYR A 211 -29.44 11.41 -10.03
N ASN A 212 -30.53 10.73 -10.41
CA ASN A 212 -30.57 9.68 -11.44
C ASN A 212 -31.67 9.91 -12.49
N ILE A 213 -32.08 11.16 -12.72
CA ILE A 213 -33.04 11.45 -13.82
C ILE A 213 -32.32 11.38 -15.18
N GLU A 214 -33.08 11.20 -16.25
CA GLU A 214 -32.54 11.21 -17.62
C GLU A 214 -31.90 12.58 -17.92
N ASP A 215 -30.73 12.57 -18.54
CA ASP A 215 -29.92 13.76 -18.84
C ASP A 215 -29.55 13.84 -20.33
N PRO A 216 -30.52 14.15 -21.21
CA PRO A 216 -30.29 14.21 -22.65
C PRO A 216 -29.26 15.29 -23.05
N ASP A 217 -29.06 16.31 -22.20
CA ASP A 217 -28.21 17.46 -22.48
C ASP A 217 -26.83 17.40 -21.78
N GLY A 218 -26.56 16.36 -20.98
CA GLY A 218 -25.29 16.19 -20.26
C GLY A 218 -25.01 17.24 -19.18
N THR A 219 -26.04 17.95 -18.69
CA THR A 219 -25.90 19.06 -17.74
C THR A 219 -26.30 18.70 -16.31
N LEU A 220 -26.98 17.56 -16.14
CA LEU A 220 -27.36 17.06 -14.82
C LEU A 220 -26.14 16.92 -13.88
N PRO A 221 -24.92 16.59 -14.34
CA PRO A 221 -23.75 16.61 -13.49
C PRO A 221 -23.52 17.88 -12.70
N ALA A 222 -23.44 18.98 -13.44
CA ALA A 222 -23.28 20.31 -12.92
C ALA A 222 -24.45 20.70 -12.03
N LYS A 223 -25.67 20.34 -12.44
CA LYS A 223 -26.89 20.64 -11.70
C LYS A 223 -26.93 19.94 -10.33
N VAL A 224 -26.72 18.63 -10.31
CA VAL A 224 -26.67 17.83 -9.06
C VAL A 224 -25.58 18.38 -8.14
N THR A 225 -24.35 18.56 -8.64
CA THR A 225 -23.25 19.09 -7.83
C THR A 225 -23.55 20.49 -7.29
N HIS A 226 -24.15 21.38 -8.09
CA HIS A 226 -24.50 22.74 -7.66
C HIS A 226 -25.49 22.74 -6.49
N TYR A 227 -26.61 22.03 -6.61
CA TYR A 227 -27.61 21.98 -5.53
C TYR A 227 -27.11 21.20 -4.30
N ALA A 228 -26.34 20.12 -4.51
CA ALA A 228 -25.69 19.38 -3.43
C ALA A 228 -24.68 20.24 -2.66
N LEU A 229 -23.89 21.05 -3.36
CA LEU A 229 -22.96 22.02 -2.76
C LEU A 229 -23.68 23.09 -1.95
N MET A 230 -24.82 23.61 -2.43
CA MET A 230 -25.62 24.58 -1.66
C MET A 230 -26.11 23.97 -0.34
N GLY A 231 -26.57 22.71 -0.37
CA GLY A 231 -26.88 21.97 0.86
C GLY A 231 -25.66 21.82 1.78
N CYS A 232 -24.51 21.42 1.22
CA CYS A 232 -23.25 21.25 1.96
C CYS A 232 -22.76 22.55 2.62
N MET A 233 -22.76 23.66 1.88
CA MET A 233 -22.42 25.00 2.39
C MET A 233 -23.32 25.43 3.54
N GLY A 234 -24.57 24.96 3.51
CA GLY A 234 -25.54 25.13 4.57
C GLY A 234 -25.36 24.24 5.80
N GLY A 235 -24.35 23.37 5.83
CA GLY A 235 -24.12 22.42 6.93
C GLY A 235 -24.83 21.08 6.78
N ASP A 236 -25.51 20.81 5.65
CA ASP A 236 -26.15 19.52 5.40
C ASP A 236 -25.16 18.49 4.84
N ILE A 237 -24.84 17.50 5.66
CA ILE A 237 -23.92 16.40 5.31
C ILE A 237 -24.40 15.63 4.08
N ARG A 238 -25.72 15.49 3.88
CA ARG A 238 -26.27 14.79 2.69
C ARG A 238 -25.88 15.52 1.41
N GLY A 239 -25.88 16.85 1.42
CA GLY A 239 -25.40 17.67 0.33
C GLY A 239 -23.93 17.39 0.02
N CYS A 240 -23.07 17.34 1.05
CA CYS A 240 -21.66 17.02 0.86
C CYS A 240 -21.47 15.63 0.26
N GLN A 241 -22.21 14.63 0.76
CA GLN A 241 -22.19 13.26 0.27
C GLN A 241 -22.60 13.16 -1.21
N LEU A 242 -23.69 13.83 -1.61
CA LEU A 242 -24.17 13.82 -2.99
C LEU A 242 -23.19 14.52 -3.94
N ALA A 243 -22.49 15.55 -3.45
CA ALA A 243 -21.47 16.24 -4.23
C ALA A 243 -20.25 15.35 -4.50
N ILE A 244 -19.82 14.51 -3.55
CA ILE A 244 -18.62 13.65 -3.68
C ILE A 244 -18.88 12.25 -4.27
N ASN A 245 -20.05 11.65 -4.02
CA ASN A 245 -20.33 10.25 -4.40
C ASN A 245 -20.50 10.02 -5.92
N ARG A 246 -20.35 11.10 -6.65
CA ARG A 246 -20.63 11.25 -8.04
C ARG A 246 -19.29 11.38 -8.75
N THR A 247 -18.94 10.39 -9.56
CA THR A 247 -17.61 10.30 -10.21
C THR A 247 -17.33 11.42 -11.21
N ASP A 248 -18.37 12.06 -11.70
CA ASP A 248 -18.35 13.15 -12.66
C ASP A 248 -18.99 14.40 -12.04
N ASN A 249 -18.68 14.63 -10.77
CA ASN A 249 -19.00 15.89 -10.11
C ASN A 249 -18.17 17.03 -10.74
N THR A 250 -18.52 18.27 -10.41
CA THR A 250 -17.82 19.46 -10.93
C THR A 250 -17.04 20.20 -9.84
N LEU A 251 -16.71 19.53 -8.73
CA LEU A 251 -16.08 20.14 -7.55
C LEU A 251 -14.77 20.82 -7.91
N GLU A 252 -13.94 20.15 -8.70
CA GLU A 252 -12.59 20.60 -9.03
C GLU A 252 -12.52 21.45 -10.31
N ASN A 253 -13.65 21.66 -11.00
CA ASN A 253 -13.68 22.33 -12.29
C ASN A 253 -13.11 23.76 -12.23
N ALA A 254 -13.31 24.49 -11.13
CA ALA A 254 -12.76 25.83 -10.97
C ALA A 254 -11.22 25.82 -10.97
N GLN A 255 -10.62 24.92 -10.18
CA GLN A 255 -9.17 24.77 -10.11
C GLN A 255 -8.58 24.36 -11.47
N PHE A 256 -9.19 23.36 -12.11
CA PHE A 256 -8.68 22.76 -13.34
C PHE A 256 -8.80 23.65 -14.58
N ARG A 257 -9.73 24.60 -14.55
CA ARG A 257 -9.86 25.65 -15.56
C ARG A 257 -8.96 26.84 -15.27
N ALA A 258 -8.80 27.21 -14.00
CA ALA A 258 -7.90 28.31 -13.61
C ALA A 258 -6.43 27.98 -13.89
N VAL A 259 -6.04 26.72 -13.68
CA VAL A 259 -4.72 26.20 -14.02
C VAL A 259 -4.93 24.88 -14.75
N GLU A 260 -4.48 24.78 -16.01
CA GLU A 260 -4.63 23.57 -16.82
C GLU A 260 -4.09 22.33 -16.07
N GLY A 261 -4.95 21.34 -15.81
CA GLY A 261 -4.62 20.14 -15.04
C GLY A 261 -4.45 20.34 -13.52
N GLY A 262 -4.72 21.55 -13.01
CA GLY A 262 -4.69 21.91 -11.60
C GLY A 262 -3.28 22.04 -11.01
N THR A 263 -3.16 21.83 -9.70
CA THR A 263 -1.85 21.88 -9.03
C THR A 263 -1.06 20.57 -9.19
N GLY A 264 -1.74 19.48 -9.52
CA GLY A 264 -1.17 18.12 -9.58
C GLY A 264 -0.94 17.47 -8.21
N ASN A 265 -1.38 18.09 -7.11
CA ASN A 265 -1.36 17.53 -5.76
C ASN A 265 -2.78 17.12 -5.33
N ALA A 266 -2.98 15.85 -4.96
CA ALA A 266 -4.28 15.33 -4.54
C ALA A 266 -4.81 16.02 -3.27
N GLU A 267 -3.92 16.51 -2.41
CA GLU A 267 -4.29 17.23 -1.20
C GLU A 267 -4.80 18.67 -1.45
N ASP A 268 -4.59 19.20 -2.66
CA ASP A 268 -5.09 20.52 -3.05
C ASP A 268 -6.53 20.48 -3.57
N LEU A 269 -7.10 19.28 -3.71
CA LEU A 269 -8.48 19.08 -4.18
C LEU A 269 -9.50 19.50 -3.12
N VAL A 270 -10.69 19.86 -3.57
CA VAL A 270 -11.88 20.18 -2.76
C VAL A 270 -12.52 18.89 -2.23
N LEU A 271 -12.51 17.80 -3.01
CA LEU A 271 -13.16 16.53 -2.67
C LEU A 271 -12.75 15.97 -1.30
N PRO A 272 -11.44 15.90 -0.91
CA PRO A 272 -11.06 15.46 0.42
C PRO A 272 -11.62 16.34 1.55
N GLU A 273 -11.73 17.65 1.33
CA GLU A 273 -12.31 18.58 2.32
C GLU A 273 -13.82 18.34 2.50
N LEU A 274 -14.54 17.99 1.43
CA LEU A 274 -15.97 17.63 1.51
C LEU A 274 -16.21 16.22 2.07
N ALA A 275 -15.24 15.32 1.96
CA ALA A 275 -15.32 13.99 2.55
C ALA A 275 -15.19 14.00 4.08
N LYS A 276 -14.49 15.01 4.64
CA LYS A 276 -14.28 15.17 6.10
C LYS A 276 -15.60 15.28 6.89
N PRO A 277 -16.56 16.20 6.58
CA PRO A 277 -17.86 16.24 7.26
C PRO A 277 -18.64 14.92 7.16
N GLY A 278 -18.58 14.25 6.00
CA GLY A 278 -19.21 12.94 5.82
C GLY A 278 -18.59 11.87 6.71
N CYS A 279 -17.26 11.87 6.85
CA CYS A 279 -16.58 10.92 7.72
C CYS A 279 -16.84 11.21 9.21
N ASP A 280 -16.92 12.49 9.60
CA ASP A 280 -17.35 12.90 10.96
C ASP A 280 -18.77 12.38 11.26
N ALA A 281 -19.63 12.36 10.25
CA ALA A 281 -20.97 11.77 10.31
C ALA A 281 -21.00 10.24 10.14
N ARG A 282 -19.84 9.58 10.15
CA ARG A 282 -19.65 8.13 10.00
C ARG A 282 -20.15 7.56 8.68
N GLN A 283 -20.18 8.36 7.62
CA GLN A 283 -20.48 7.87 6.27
C GLN A 283 -19.29 7.11 5.70
N ALA A 284 -19.49 5.83 5.44
CA ALA A 284 -18.41 4.91 5.11
C ALA A 284 -17.66 5.28 3.82
N VAL A 285 -18.37 5.74 2.79
CA VAL A 285 -17.75 6.18 1.51
C VAL A 285 -16.86 7.40 1.72
N SER A 286 -17.34 8.39 2.47
CA SER A 286 -16.59 9.60 2.79
C SER A 286 -15.32 9.27 3.58
N CYS A 287 -15.41 8.35 4.54
CA CYS A 287 -14.24 7.86 5.27
C CYS A 287 -13.26 7.07 4.40
N ILE A 288 -13.73 6.29 3.43
CA ILE A 288 -12.86 5.60 2.47
C ILE A 288 -12.14 6.60 1.57
N LEU A 289 -12.85 7.61 1.05
CA LEU A 289 -12.24 8.66 0.23
C LEU A 289 -11.17 9.41 1.01
N LEU A 290 -11.43 9.71 2.28
CA LEU A 290 -10.45 10.33 3.16
C LEU A 290 -9.24 9.43 3.44
N ALA A 291 -9.45 8.14 3.70
CA ALA A 291 -8.36 7.18 3.92
C ALA A 291 -7.50 6.93 2.67
N ARG A 292 -8.07 7.16 1.47
CA ARG A 292 -7.39 7.00 0.17
C ARG A 292 -6.70 8.29 -0.30
N GLY A 293 -7.25 9.45 0.02
CA GLY A 293 -6.89 10.75 -0.56
C GLY A 293 -5.55 11.35 -0.12
N THR A 294 -4.80 10.69 0.76
CA THR A 294 -3.60 11.24 1.40
C THR A 294 -2.32 10.44 1.11
N ALA A 295 -2.37 9.28 0.43
CA ALA A 295 -1.20 8.39 0.39
C ALA A 295 -1.08 7.46 -0.83
N THR A 296 -1.54 7.84 -2.02
CA THR A 296 -1.43 6.94 -3.19
C THR A 296 -0.01 6.84 -3.77
N TYR A 297 0.90 7.78 -3.48
CA TYR A 297 2.25 7.77 -4.05
C TYR A 297 3.39 8.03 -3.04
N THR A 298 3.16 8.73 -1.93
CA THR A 298 4.19 9.05 -0.91
C THR A 298 4.11 8.14 0.32
N LYS A 299 5.26 7.91 0.99
CA LYS A 299 5.24 7.32 2.34
C LYS A 299 4.49 8.31 3.23
N PRO A 300 3.34 7.94 3.83
CA PRO A 300 2.55 8.88 4.61
C PRO A 300 3.37 9.35 5.81
N THR A 301 3.22 10.62 6.16
CA THR A 301 3.68 11.10 7.47
C THR A 301 2.96 10.34 8.58
N LEU A 302 3.51 10.33 9.80
CA LEU A 302 2.86 9.63 10.90
C LEU A 302 1.44 10.18 11.19
N ALA A 303 1.25 11.49 11.02
CA ALA A 303 -0.07 12.11 11.14
C ALA A 303 -1.04 11.65 10.03
N GLU A 304 -0.59 11.58 8.77
CA GLU A 304 -1.39 11.05 7.66
C GLU A 304 -1.72 9.57 7.87
N ALA A 305 -0.73 8.75 8.24
CA ALA A 305 -0.94 7.32 8.50
C ALA A 305 -1.95 7.11 9.64
N ALA A 306 -1.84 7.91 10.70
CA ALA A 306 -2.80 7.90 11.81
C ALA A 306 -4.20 8.31 11.35
N SER A 307 -4.34 9.42 10.63
CA SER A 307 -5.62 9.87 10.07
C SER A 307 -6.23 8.82 9.15
N ASN A 308 -5.44 8.20 8.27
CA ASN A 308 -5.90 7.15 7.36
C ASN A 308 -6.37 5.90 8.07
N PHE A 309 -5.60 5.44 9.05
CA PHE A 309 -6.00 4.34 9.92
C PHE A 309 -7.35 4.65 10.59
N THR A 310 -7.52 5.85 11.15
CA THR A 310 -8.77 6.21 11.83
C THR A 310 -9.96 6.34 10.87
N ALA A 311 -9.77 6.88 9.68
CA ALA A 311 -10.80 6.94 8.66
C ALA A 311 -11.19 5.54 8.18
N LYS A 312 -10.21 4.65 7.95
CA LYS A 312 -10.44 3.24 7.60
C LYS A 312 -11.18 2.50 8.72
N LEU A 313 -10.80 2.73 9.98
CA LEU A 313 -11.47 2.14 11.14
C LEU A 313 -12.91 2.61 11.27
N THR A 314 -13.18 3.90 11.04
CA THR A 314 -14.55 4.42 11.02
C THR A 314 -15.36 3.80 9.88
N ALA A 315 -14.78 3.68 8.67
CA ALA A 315 -15.44 3.01 7.55
C ALA A 315 -15.77 1.54 7.84
N CYS A 316 -14.84 0.83 8.49
CA CYS A 316 -15.05 -0.53 8.97
C CYS A 316 -16.26 -0.60 9.93
N ARG A 317 -16.26 0.26 10.97
CA ARG A 317 -17.35 0.33 11.96
C ARG A 317 -18.70 0.75 11.37
N SER A 318 -18.69 1.40 10.21
CA SER A 318 -19.90 1.74 9.46
C SER A 318 -20.40 0.61 8.53
N GLY A 319 -19.83 -0.60 8.62
CA GLY A 319 -20.39 -1.81 7.99
C GLY A 319 -19.71 -2.28 6.70
N ILE A 320 -18.51 -1.78 6.39
CA ILE A 320 -17.76 -2.20 5.19
C ILE A 320 -16.76 -3.30 5.56
N ALA A 321 -17.12 -4.56 5.27
CA ALA A 321 -16.34 -5.74 5.64
C ALA A 321 -14.89 -5.73 5.13
N TRP A 322 -14.66 -5.40 3.85
CA TRP A 322 -13.29 -5.34 3.30
C TRP A 322 -12.45 -4.22 3.94
N ALA A 323 -13.07 -3.10 4.33
CA ALA A 323 -12.35 -2.01 5.00
C ALA A 323 -11.84 -2.47 6.36
N CYS A 324 -12.54 -3.41 7.01
CA CYS A 324 -12.10 -3.99 8.26
C CYS A 324 -10.97 -5.01 8.12
N GLU A 325 -10.96 -5.80 7.04
CA GLU A 325 -9.85 -6.73 6.74
C GLU A 325 -8.53 -5.96 6.56
N GLU A 326 -8.60 -4.74 6.05
CA GLU A 326 -7.45 -3.84 5.86
C GLU A 326 -7.06 -3.02 7.09
N VAL A 327 -7.84 -3.04 8.20
CA VAL A 327 -7.50 -2.24 9.41
C VAL A 327 -6.14 -2.61 9.99
N PRO A 328 -5.77 -3.90 10.15
CA PRO A 328 -4.44 -4.29 10.61
C PRO A 328 -3.32 -3.78 9.70
N ASP A 329 -3.54 -3.78 8.38
CA ASP A 329 -2.56 -3.33 7.39
C ASP A 329 -2.45 -1.79 7.39
N ALA A 330 -3.59 -1.10 7.52
CA ALA A 330 -3.63 0.35 7.70
C ALA A 330 -2.84 0.79 8.94
N PHE A 331 -2.93 0.03 10.04
CA PHE A 331 -2.09 0.28 11.22
C PHE A 331 -0.63 -0.10 11.00
N GLY A 332 -0.34 -1.08 10.13
CA GLY A 332 1.02 -1.38 9.68
C GLY A 332 1.75 -0.16 9.12
N TYR A 333 1.05 0.69 8.36
CA TYR A 333 1.61 1.97 7.87
C TYR A 333 1.92 2.96 9.00
N VAL A 334 1.11 2.97 10.08
CA VAL A 334 1.42 3.76 11.29
C VAL A 334 2.73 3.28 11.89
N VAL A 335 2.88 1.96 12.08
CA VAL A 335 4.12 1.36 12.63
C VAL A 335 5.34 1.71 11.76
N GLN A 336 5.22 1.57 10.43
CA GLN A 336 6.29 1.92 9.49
C GLN A 336 6.66 3.41 9.49
N ALA A 337 5.70 4.30 9.77
CA ALA A 337 5.92 5.74 9.87
C ALA A 337 6.62 6.14 11.17
N ARG A 338 6.49 5.36 12.25
CA ARG A 338 7.16 5.63 13.54
C ARG A 338 8.69 5.52 13.48
N SER A 339 9.25 4.88 12.45
CA SER A 339 10.71 4.71 12.22
C SER A 339 11.48 3.92 13.29
N GLU A 340 11.04 3.93 14.55
CA GLU A 340 11.68 3.30 15.71
C GLU A 340 11.16 1.88 16.00
N TYR A 341 10.03 1.48 15.41
CA TYR A 341 9.37 0.19 15.68
C TYR A 341 9.38 -0.71 14.45
N THR A 342 9.82 -1.95 14.63
CA THR A 342 9.74 -3.01 13.61
C THR A 342 8.37 -3.69 13.57
N SER A 343 7.56 -3.54 14.62
CA SER A 343 6.24 -4.16 14.75
C SER A 343 5.35 -3.40 15.75
N ALA A 344 4.05 -3.65 15.71
CA ALA A 344 3.10 -3.17 16.73
C ALA A 344 3.46 -3.71 18.13
N THR A 345 3.16 -2.94 19.16
CA THR A 345 3.35 -3.35 20.57
C THR A 345 2.36 -4.44 20.97
N ALA A 346 2.59 -5.06 22.13
CA ALA A 346 1.69 -6.12 22.62
C ALA A 346 0.25 -5.63 22.80
N ASP A 347 0.06 -4.46 23.43
CA ASP A 347 -1.26 -3.88 23.64
C ASP A 347 -1.95 -3.53 22.31
N GLU A 348 -1.20 -2.98 21.34
CA GLU A 348 -1.72 -2.69 20.00
C GLU A 348 -2.12 -3.98 19.26
N ASN A 349 -1.31 -5.03 19.33
CA ASN A 349 -1.67 -6.33 18.75
C ASN A 349 -2.94 -6.90 19.39
N TYR A 350 -3.12 -6.77 20.70
CA TYR A 350 -4.37 -7.18 21.34
C TYR A 350 -5.56 -6.39 20.81
N SER A 351 -5.47 -5.06 20.75
CA SER A 351 -6.58 -4.22 20.31
C SER A 351 -6.92 -4.46 18.83
N LEU A 352 -5.92 -4.62 17.95
CA LEU A 352 -6.13 -4.97 16.54
C LEU A 352 -6.76 -6.36 16.37
N GLY A 353 -6.33 -7.33 17.19
CA GLY A 353 -6.93 -8.66 17.25
C GLY A 353 -8.40 -8.60 17.67
N SER A 354 -8.72 -7.80 18.69
CA SER A 354 -10.10 -7.61 19.17
C SER A 354 -10.98 -6.94 18.14
N LEU A 355 -10.49 -5.92 17.41
CA LEU A 355 -11.24 -5.27 16.34
C LEU A 355 -11.58 -6.25 15.21
N THR A 356 -10.63 -7.11 14.85
CA THR A 356 -10.85 -8.13 13.81
C THR A 356 -11.80 -9.23 14.29
N GLU A 357 -11.73 -9.61 15.57
CA GLU A 357 -12.62 -10.60 16.18
C GLU A 357 -14.10 -10.19 16.12
N GLU A 358 -14.41 -8.89 16.21
CA GLU A 358 -15.80 -8.37 16.20
C GLU A 358 -16.58 -8.70 14.92
N ILE A 359 -15.89 -9.04 13.83
CA ILE A 359 -16.48 -9.19 12.49
C ILE A 359 -16.12 -10.51 11.80
N CYS A 360 -15.14 -11.25 12.32
CA CYS A 360 -14.65 -12.45 11.68
C CYS A 360 -15.39 -13.71 12.17
N THR A 361 -15.38 -14.74 11.34
CA THR A 361 -15.91 -16.06 11.70
C THR A 361 -14.77 -17.07 11.91
N PRO A 362 -14.72 -17.75 13.09
CA PRO A 362 -13.76 -18.81 13.34
C PRO A 362 -14.01 -20.06 12.48
N GLY A 363 -12.94 -20.76 12.10
CA GLY A 363 -13.00 -21.96 11.27
C GLY A 363 -12.27 -21.79 9.93
N PRO A 364 -12.33 -22.78 9.03
CA PRO A 364 -11.67 -22.70 7.72
C PRO A 364 -12.22 -21.55 6.87
N LYS A 365 -11.39 -21.00 5.98
CA LYS A 365 -11.76 -19.90 5.08
C LYS A 365 -13.00 -20.27 4.24
N GLN A 366 -13.98 -19.38 4.21
CA GLN A 366 -15.19 -19.51 3.38
C GLN A 366 -15.34 -18.29 2.45
N PRO A 367 -15.93 -18.44 1.26
CA PRO A 367 -16.21 -17.31 0.37
C PRO A 367 -17.15 -16.29 1.04
N ASN A 368 -16.86 -15.00 0.88
CA ASN A 368 -17.67 -13.87 1.38
C ASN A 368 -17.87 -13.81 2.91
N ILE A 369 -17.05 -14.52 3.68
CA ILE A 369 -17.04 -14.48 5.14
C ILE A 369 -15.64 -14.08 5.60
N VAL A 370 -15.56 -13.05 6.44
CA VAL A 370 -14.29 -12.56 6.99
C VAL A 370 -13.66 -13.66 7.85
N HIS A 371 -12.47 -14.11 7.48
CA HIS A 371 -11.78 -15.21 8.16
C HIS A 371 -10.99 -14.72 9.37
N CYS A 372 -11.06 -15.40 10.52
CA CYS A 372 -10.37 -14.97 11.76
C CYS A 372 -8.84 -15.14 11.77
N LYS A 373 -8.20 -15.61 10.70
CA LYS A 373 -6.74 -15.81 10.64
C LYS A 373 -5.92 -14.57 11.04
N PRO A 374 -6.24 -13.33 10.59
CA PRO A 374 -5.50 -12.15 11.03
C PRO A 374 -5.61 -11.93 12.54
N ALA A 375 -6.80 -12.16 13.12
CA ALA A 375 -7.01 -12.05 14.58
C ALA A 375 -6.16 -13.07 15.35
N TYR A 376 -6.06 -14.31 14.86
CA TYR A 376 -5.21 -15.34 15.50
C TYR A 376 -3.74 -14.93 15.56
N TYR A 377 -3.22 -14.31 14.50
CA TYR A 377 -1.83 -13.85 14.48
C TYR A 377 -1.61 -12.63 15.37
N LYS A 378 -2.55 -11.68 15.40
CA LYS A 378 -2.47 -10.55 16.34
C LYS A 378 -2.54 -11.03 17.80
N TYR A 379 -3.41 -11.98 18.12
CA TYR A 379 -3.45 -12.60 19.45
C TYR A 379 -2.22 -13.48 19.75
N ARG A 380 -1.65 -14.18 18.77
CA ARG A 380 -0.35 -14.86 18.93
C ARG A 380 0.71 -13.88 19.39
N ASP A 381 0.88 -12.77 18.68
CA ASP A 381 1.93 -11.79 18.95
C ASP A 381 1.73 -11.13 20.32
N PHE A 382 0.48 -10.84 20.69
CA PHE A 382 0.13 -10.38 22.04
C PHE A 382 0.49 -11.40 23.13
N LEU A 383 0.13 -12.68 22.95
CA LEU A 383 0.39 -13.73 23.92
C LEU A 383 1.90 -14.04 24.04
N GLN A 384 2.64 -14.02 22.93
CA GLN A 384 4.10 -14.19 22.93
C GLN A 384 4.83 -13.12 23.74
N ALA A 385 4.36 -11.87 23.66
CA ALA A 385 4.90 -10.76 24.43
C ALA A 385 4.52 -10.80 25.92
N ASN A 386 3.43 -11.49 26.29
CA ASN A 386 2.87 -11.51 27.66
C ASN A 386 2.95 -12.90 28.31
N LYS A 387 4.16 -13.36 28.63
CA LYS A 387 4.41 -14.68 29.23
C LYS A 387 3.98 -14.81 30.70
N THR A 388 4.15 -13.74 31.48
CA THR A 388 3.80 -13.68 32.91
C THR A 388 2.96 -12.45 33.20
N PRO A 389 1.64 -12.51 32.95
CA PRO A 389 0.76 -11.36 33.05
C PRO A 389 0.27 -11.18 34.49
N PRO A 390 -0.20 -9.98 34.86
CA PRO A 390 -0.92 -9.78 36.11
C PRO A 390 -2.17 -10.68 36.14
N LEU A 391 -2.44 -11.34 37.28
CA LEU A 391 -3.60 -12.22 37.49
C LEU A 391 -4.96 -11.57 37.18
N THR A 392 -5.00 -10.24 37.10
CA THR A 392 -6.20 -9.44 36.86
C THR A 392 -6.43 -9.11 35.37
N ASP A 393 -5.51 -9.47 34.46
CA ASP A 393 -5.64 -9.16 33.04
C ASP A 393 -6.52 -10.17 32.29
N THR A 394 -7.79 -9.81 32.05
CA THR A 394 -8.77 -10.64 31.36
C THR A 394 -8.50 -10.78 29.85
N ARG A 395 -7.59 -9.98 29.29
CA ARG A 395 -7.29 -9.94 27.86
C ARG A 395 -6.71 -11.26 27.36
N ILE A 396 -5.93 -11.93 28.20
CA ILE A 396 -5.33 -13.22 27.86
C ILE A 396 -6.38 -14.31 27.78
N ALA A 397 -7.32 -14.35 28.72
CA ALA A 397 -8.43 -15.29 28.65
C ALA A 397 -9.24 -15.09 27.36
N LYS A 398 -9.48 -13.85 26.94
CA LYS A 398 -10.16 -13.55 25.67
C LYS A 398 -9.36 -14.03 24.45
N ALA A 399 -8.08 -13.66 24.36
CA ALA A 399 -7.19 -14.03 23.26
C ALA A 399 -7.04 -15.56 23.12
N LYS A 400 -6.82 -16.25 24.25
CA LYS A 400 -6.82 -17.71 24.31
C LYS A 400 -8.16 -18.29 23.86
N GLY A 401 -9.27 -17.73 24.34
CA GLY A 401 -10.61 -18.19 23.99
C GLY A 401 -10.91 -18.13 22.50
N LEU A 402 -10.44 -17.10 21.76
CA LEU A 402 -10.59 -17.07 20.30
C LEU A 402 -9.78 -18.16 19.61
N LEU A 403 -8.52 -18.37 20.02
CA LEU A 403 -7.66 -19.42 19.47
C LEU A 403 -8.23 -20.82 19.72
N GLU A 404 -8.74 -21.08 20.92
CA GLU A 404 -9.42 -22.33 21.28
C GLU A 404 -10.67 -22.54 20.43
N ARG A 405 -11.53 -21.51 20.28
CA ARG A 405 -12.72 -21.58 19.42
C ARG A 405 -12.34 -21.82 17.96
N GLY A 406 -11.31 -21.15 17.44
CA GLY A 406 -10.80 -21.36 16.08
C GLY A 406 -10.31 -22.78 15.87
N CYS A 407 -9.54 -23.31 16.82
CA CYS A 407 -9.05 -24.68 16.75
C CYS A 407 -10.20 -25.70 16.82
N ILE A 408 -11.19 -25.47 17.70
CA ILE A 408 -12.42 -26.28 17.81
C ILE A 408 -13.27 -26.17 16.54
N ALA A 409 -13.32 -25.02 15.89
CA ALA A 409 -14.03 -24.81 14.63
C ALA A 409 -13.32 -25.45 13.41
N GLY A 410 -12.13 -26.02 13.60
CA GLY A 410 -11.41 -26.76 12.55
C GLY A 410 -10.40 -25.92 11.77
N ASP A 411 -9.89 -24.83 12.35
CA ASP A 411 -8.84 -24.03 11.73
C ASP A 411 -7.43 -24.51 12.12
N PRO A 412 -6.60 -24.99 11.15
CA PRO A 412 -5.23 -25.43 11.44
C PRO A 412 -4.33 -24.32 11.98
N ALA A 413 -4.51 -23.06 11.57
CA ALA A 413 -3.67 -21.95 12.01
C ALA A 413 -3.91 -21.63 13.49
N ALA A 414 -5.17 -21.67 13.95
CA ALA A 414 -5.50 -21.50 15.36
C ALA A 414 -4.93 -22.63 16.23
N CYS A 415 -5.06 -23.89 15.78
CA CYS A 415 -4.48 -25.04 16.49
C CYS A 415 -2.95 -24.99 16.54
N ALA A 416 -2.29 -24.61 15.44
CA ALA A 416 -0.84 -24.49 15.39
C ALA A 416 -0.33 -23.39 16.33
N VAL A 417 -0.98 -22.22 16.34
CA VAL A 417 -0.66 -21.13 17.29
C VAL A 417 -0.82 -21.60 18.73
N GLN A 418 -1.93 -22.26 19.07
CA GLN A 418 -2.16 -22.79 20.42
C GLN A 418 -1.06 -23.77 20.84
N SER A 419 -0.63 -24.67 19.94
CA SER A 419 0.41 -25.65 20.25
C SER A 419 1.76 -25.02 20.64
N LYS A 420 2.09 -23.84 20.11
CA LYS A 420 3.39 -23.17 20.26
C LYS A 420 3.56 -22.32 21.52
N LEU A 421 2.48 -21.94 22.17
CA LEU A 421 2.51 -20.94 23.23
C LEU A 421 2.63 -21.62 24.60
N THR A 422 3.87 -21.99 24.94
CA THR A 422 4.22 -22.80 26.13
C THR A 422 3.77 -22.20 27.45
N ASP A 423 3.75 -20.88 27.53
CA ASP A 423 3.46 -20.12 28.75
C ASP A 423 1.94 -19.99 29.00
N HIS A 424 1.11 -20.34 28.02
CA HIS A 424 -0.33 -20.08 28.05
C HIS A 424 -1.18 -21.34 28.15
N TRP A 425 -0.70 -22.48 27.67
CA TRP A 425 -1.42 -23.75 27.70
C TRP A 425 -0.58 -24.85 28.33
N SER A 426 -1.26 -25.76 29.05
CA SER A 426 -0.63 -26.95 29.59
C SER A 426 -0.02 -27.79 28.46
N ALA A 427 0.96 -28.63 28.78
CA ALA A 427 1.49 -29.57 27.80
C ALA A 427 0.37 -30.48 27.24
N GLU A 428 -0.64 -30.84 28.05
CA GLU A 428 -1.78 -31.65 27.62
C GLU A 428 -2.63 -30.92 26.56
N ASP A 429 -3.04 -29.68 26.82
CA ASP A 429 -3.84 -28.88 25.88
C ASP A 429 -3.09 -28.61 24.58
N ARG A 430 -1.78 -28.32 24.68
CA ARG A 430 -0.92 -28.13 23.51
C ARG A 430 -0.78 -29.41 22.70
N ASN A 431 -0.65 -30.57 23.35
CA ASN A 431 -0.66 -31.88 22.69
C ASN A 431 -2.00 -32.13 21.97
N ALA A 432 -3.13 -31.82 22.59
CA ALA A 432 -4.44 -31.95 21.97
C ALA A 432 -4.61 -31.02 20.75
N ALA A 433 -4.14 -29.78 20.84
CA ALA A 433 -4.14 -28.83 19.72
C ALA A 433 -3.23 -29.31 18.57
N ALA A 434 -2.04 -29.83 18.88
CA ALA A 434 -1.13 -30.41 17.91
C ALA A 434 -1.75 -31.64 17.22
N ALA A 435 -2.35 -32.57 17.96
CA ALA A 435 -3.08 -33.72 17.41
C ALA A 435 -4.18 -33.28 16.44
N ARG A 436 -4.90 -32.22 16.81
CA ARG A 436 -5.99 -31.69 16.00
C ARG A 436 -5.49 -31.03 14.72
N ALA A 437 -4.43 -30.22 14.79
CA ALA A 437 -3.77 -29.64 13.62
C ALA A 437 -3.32 -30.74 12.65
N ILE A 438 -2.65 -31.80 13.16
CA ILE A 438 -2.25 -32.98 12.37
C ILE A 438 -3.45 -33.61 11.67
N LYS A 439 -4.53 -33.86 12.41
CA LYS A 439 -5.75 -34.46 11.86
C LYS A 439 -6.41 -33.57 10.79
N LEU A 440 -6.51 -32.27 11.03
CA LEU A 440 -7.12 -31.32 10.10
C LEU A 440 -6.32 -31.23 8.79
N CYS A 441 -4.99 -31.11 8.90
CA CYS A 441 -4.11 -31.05 7.73
C CYS A 441 -4.06 -32.35 6.93
N ALA A 442 -4.25 -33.50 7.56
CA ALA A 442 -4.38 -34.78 6.86
C ALA A 442 -5.68 -34.88 6.03
N GLY A 443 -6.72 -34.14 6.40
CA GLY A 443 -8.02 -34.14 5.73
C GLY A 443 -8.20 -33.09 4.64
N GLN A 444 -7.21 -32.21 4.42
CA GLN A 444 -7.27 -31.16 3.40
C GLN A 444 -6.70 -31.66 2.06
N SER A 445 -7.46 -31.44 0.98
CA SER A 445 -6.99 -31.69 -0.40
C SER A 445 -6.05 -30.57 -0.89
N ASP A 446 -6.39 -29.32 -0.57
CA ASP A 446 -5.56 -28.15 -0.82
C ASP A 446 -4.99 -27.69 0.52
N LYS A 447 -3.74 -28.09 0.79
CA LYS A 447 -3.05 -27.72 2.03
C LYS A 447 -2.71 -26.23 2.01
N ASP A 448 -2.95 -25.58 3.14
CA ASP A 448 -2.42 -24.24 3.36
C ASP A 448 -0.94 -24.28 3.80
N SER A 449 -0.35 -23.09 3.93
CA SER A 449 1.06 -22.93 4.33
C SER A 449 1.39 -23.55 5.70
N ILE A 450 0.40 -23.74 6.59
CA ILE A 450 0.58 -24.38 7.89
C ILE A 450 0.63 -25.91 7.71
N CYS A 451 -0.27 -26.45 6.90
CA CYS A 451 -0.38 -27.88 6.65
C CYS A 451 0.78 -28.46 5.83
N ASP A 452 1.37 -27.67 4.93
CA ASP A 452 2.58 -28.08 4.20
C ASP A 452 3.82 -28.15 5.10
N ASN A 453 3.88 -27.33 6.15
CA ASN A 453 5.05 -27.21 7.03
C ASN A 453 4.73 -27.58 8.48
N LEU A 454 3.92 -28.62 8.67
CA LEU A 454 3.34 -28.95 9.97
C LEU A 454 4.39 -29.20 11.07
N GLY A 455 5.51 -29.86 10.75
CA GLY A 455 6.61 -30.08 11.69
C GLY A 455 7.25 -28.79 12.23
N VAL A 456 7.22 -27.73 11.44
CA VAL A 456 7.70 -26.37 11.81
C VAL A 456 6.58 -25.56 12.46
N ALA A 457 5.33 -25.77 12.06
CA ALA A 457 4.17 -25.04 12.56
C ALA A 457 3.79 -25.41 13.99
N LEU A 458 4.15 -26.60 14.46
CA LEU A 458 3.89 -27.11 15.82
C LEU A 458 5.04 -26.82 16.80
N ASP A 459 4.78 -26.97 18.10
CA ASP A 459 5.83 -26.93 19.12
C ASP A 459 6.69 -28.20 19.08
N PRO A 460 8.02 -28.06 18.86
CA PRO A 460 8.93 -29.20 18.80
C PRO A 460 8.96 -30.07 20.05
N ASN A 461 8.68 -29.51 21.23
CA ASN A 461 8.87 -30.21 22.50
C ASN A 461 7.68 -31.10 22.90
N LEU A 462 6.60 -31.13 22.11
CA LEU A 462 5.41 -31.91 22.41
C LEU A 462 5.54 -33.35 21.94
N GLU A 463 5.21 -34.32 22.80
CA GLU A 463 5.19 -35.74 22.45
C GLU A 463 4.32 -36.04 21.22
N THR A 464 3.18 -35.36 21.09
CA THR A 464 2.28 -35.50 19.94
C THR A 464 2.87 -34.92 18.65
N ALA A 465 3.77 -33.95 18.75
CA ALA A 465 4.50 -33.40 17.62
C ALA A 465 5.71 -34.28 17.25
N LYS A 466 6.24 -35.10 18.17
CA LYS A 466 7.42 -35.95 17.93
C LYS A 466 7.27 -36.89 16.73
N PRO A 467 6.13 -37.55 16.45
CA PRO A 467 5.99 -38.32 15.21
C PRO A 467 6.17 -37.47 13.96
N ALA A 468 5.58 -36.27 13.91
CA ALA A 468 5.74 -35.33 12.79
C ALA A 468 7.20 -34.82 12.69
N GLN A 469 7.85 -34.56 13.83
CA GLN A 469 9.25 -34.14 13.91
C GLN A 469 10.25 -35.25 13.57
N ARG A 470 10.00 -36.50 14.00
CA ARG A 470 10.84 -37.66 13.69
C ARG A 470 10.69 -38.05 12.22
N THR A 471 9.47 -37.98 11.67
CA THR A 471 9.26 -38.14 10.23
C THR A 471 10.06 -37.11 9.45
N LEU A 472 10.06 -35.85 9.91
CA LEU A 472 10.91 -34.80 9.34
C LEU A 472 12.40 -35.15 9.49
N TYR A 473 12.87 -35.47 10.68
CA TYR A 473 14.29 -35.77 10.96
C TYR A 473 14.81 -36.99 10.19
N ASP A 474 14.10 -38.13 10.21
CA ASP A 474 14.52 -39.36 9.52
C ASP A 474 14.59 -39.13 8.00
N THR A 475 13.63 -38.38 7.46
CA THR A 475 13.66 -37.96 6.04
C THR A 475 14.89 -37.11 5.75
N LEU A 476 15.24 -36.18 6.65
CA LEU A 476 16.42 -35.33 6.51
C LEU A 476 17.74 -36.11 6.65
N VAL A 477 17.85 -37.05 7.60
CA VAL A 477 19.06 -37.89 7.75
C VAL A 477 19.25 -38.82 6.57
N MET A 478 18.19 -39.48 6.10
CA MET A 478 18.29 -40.38 4.95
C MET A 478 18.72 -39.61 3.70
N THR A 479 18.15 -38.43 3.49
CA THR A 479 18.55 -37.51 2.42
C THR A 479 20.02 -37.06 2.60
N CYS A 480 20.42 -36.68 3.82
CA CYS A 480 21.81 -36.31 4.15
C CYS A 480 22.82 -37.42 3.82
N MET A 481 22.50 -38.68 4.09
CA MET A 481 23.44 -39.79 3.90
C MET A 481 23.50 -40.32 2.45
N THR A 482 22.43 -40.16 1.67
CA THR A 482 22.28 -40.88 0.40
C THR A 482 22.08 -40.00 -0.82
N ASP A 483 21.55 -38.80 -0.64
CA ASP A 483 21.24 -37.90 -1.75
C ASP A 483 22.52 -37.16 -2.19
N LYS A 484 22.98 -37.47 -3.40
CA LYS A 484 24.18 -36.86 -4.01
C LYS A 484 23.90 -35.50 -4.66
N THR A 485 22.64 -35.03 -4.61
CA THR A 485 22.26 -33.70 -5.09
C THR A 485 22.43 -32.64 -3.99
N SER A 486 22.13 -31.38 -4.30
CA SER A 486 22.15 -30.26 -3.35
C SER A 486 21.25 -30.46 -2.12
N ASN A 487 20.27 -31.37 -2.20
CA ASN A 487 19.37 -31.68 -1.09
C ASN A 487 20.07 -32.41 0.05
N GLY A 488 21.11 -33.22 -0.23
CA GLY A 488 21.87 -33.96 0.79
C GLY A 488 22.49 -33.04 1.85
N PRO A 489 23.36 -32.09 1.47
CA PRO A 489 23.96 -31.13 2.40
C PRO A 489 22.92 -30.27 3.15
N GLN A 490 21.86 -29.80 2.47
CA GLN A 490 20.78 -29.03 3.11
C GLN A 490 20.06 -29.87 4.17
N ALA A 491 19.80 -31.14 3.85
CA ALA A 491 19.18 -32.06 4.76
C ALA A 491 20.08 -32.36 5.97
N CYS A 492 21.40 -32.41 5.81
CA CYS A 492 22.33 -32.50 6.94
C CYS A 492 22.22 -31.29 7.88
N SER A 493 22.10 -30.07 7.35
CA SER A 493 21.91 -28.86 8.16
C SER A 493 20.57 -28.84 8.88
N ALA A 494 19.48 -29.14 8.16
CA ALA A 494 18.14 -29.18 8.75
C ALA A 494 17.98 -30.34 9.76
N ALA A 495 18.69 -31.46 9.55
CA ALA A 495 18.75 -32.56 10.50
C ALA A 495 19.37 -32.12 11.83
N VAL A 496 20.38 -31.25 11.84
CA VAL A 496 20.92 -30.69 13.10
C VAL A 496 19.87 -29.87 13.85
N SER A 497 19.08 -29.05 13.14
CA SER A 497 18.01 -28.26 13.76
C SER A 497 16.87 -29.14 14.29
N ALA A 498 16.46 -30.16 13.54
CA ALA A 498 15.44 -31.12 13.97
C ALA A 498 15.96 -32.12 15.03
N TYR A 499 17.26 -32.36 15.07
CA TYR A 499 17.90 -33.17 16.11
C TYR A 499 17.82 -32.47 17.47
N ALA A 500 18.09 -31.16 17.51
CA ALA A 500 18.04 -30.37 18.74
C ALA A 500 16.65 -30.42 19.43
N SER A 501 15.57 -30.67 18.69
CA SER A 501 14.21 -30.79 19.24
C SER A 501 13.81 -32.20 19.69
N LEU A 502 14.61 -33.24 19.37
CA LEU A 502 14.30 -34.64 19.66
C LEU A 502 15.02 -35.20 20.91
N GLU A 503 15.83 -34.40 21.61
CA GLU A 503 16.59 -34.85 22.79
C GLU A 503 15.70 -35.10 24.03
N SER A 504 15.03 -36.26 24.06
CA SER A 504 15.10 -37.25 25.14
C SER A 504 14.20 -38.45 24.80
N THR A 505 14.79 -39.56 24.37
CA THR A 505 14.52 -40.99 24.69
C THR A 505 15.16 -41.90 23.64
N ASP A 506 16.27 -42.53 24.05
CA ASP A 506 16.75 -43.85 23.61
C ASP A 506 16.79 -44.16 22.10
N GLN A 507 17.69 -43.47 21.39
CA GLN A 507 18.83 -44.04 20.64
C GLN A 507 19.33 -43.01 19.64
N VAL A 508 20.08 -42.08 20.23
CA VAL A 508 20.82 -40.98 19.63
C VAL A 508 22.10 -41.55 19.02
N HIS A 509 22.14 -41.72 17.71
CA HIS A 509 23.42 -41.83 16.99
C HIS A 509 24.02 -40.42 16.95
N ASN A 510 25.13 -40.22 17.67
CA ASN A 510 25.82 -38.94 17.82
C ASN A 510 25.84 -38.15 16.49
N ILE A 511 25.20 -36.98 16.47
CA ILE A 511 25.06 -36.12 15.27
C ILE A 511 26.42 -35.77 14.67
N GLU A 512 27.49 -35.67 15.47
CA GLU A 512 28.86 -35.50 14.98
C GLU A 512 29.38 -36.74 14.26
N THR A 513 29.12 -37.93 14.80
CA THR A 513 29.46 -39.20 14.17
C THR A 513 28.67 -39.39 12.87
N MET A 514 27.39 -39.00 12.85
CA MET A 514 26.59 -39.00 11.64
C MET A 514 27.18 -38.06 10.58
N LEU A 515 27.50 -36.80 10.95
CA LEU A 515 28.11 -35.83 10.04
C LEU A 515 29.52 -36.25 9.57
N ALA A 516 30.33 -36.85 10.45
CA ALA A 516 31.65 -37.39 10.09
C ALA A 516 31.53 -38.61 9.16
N ASN A 517 30.55 -39.49 9.38
CA ASN A 517 30.26 -40.57 8.46
C ASN A 517 29.72 -40.06 7.11
N ALA A 518 29.08 -38.89 7.10
CA ALA A 518 28.68 -38.17 5.89
C ALA A 518 29.78 -37.24 5.34
N CYS A 519 30.98 -37.21 5.94
CA CYS A 519 32.12 -36.39 5.52
C CYS A 519 33.41 -37.23 5.44
N ASN A 520 33.59 -37.89 4.30
CA ASN A 520 34.74 -38.72 4.01
C ASN A 520 35.04 -38.69 2.49
N ASN A 521 35.89 -39.62 2.03
CA ASN A 521 36.30 -39.63 0.65
C ASN A 521 35.24 -40.10 -0.37
N GLU A 522 34.12 -40.63 0.10
CA GLU A 522 33.04 -41.19 -0.73
C GLU A 522 31.73 -40.40 -0.58
N ASN A 523 31.53 -39.72 0.56
CA ASN A 523 30.38 -38.86 0.84
C ASN A 523 30.84 -37.56 1.48
N ILE A 524 30.45 -36.42 0.90
CA ILE A 524 30.86 -35.08 1.32
C ILE A 524 29.72 -34.26 1.95
N ASN A 525 28.50 -34.79 2.00
CA ASN A 525 27.29 -34.06 2.40
C ASN A 525 27.40 -33.45 3.80
N GLY A 526 28.04 -34.16 4.72
CA GLY A 526 28.22 -33.74 6.11
C GLY A 526 29.34 -32.74 6.33
N CYS A 527 30.24 -32.51 5.35
CA CYS A 527 31.47 -31.77 5.59
C CYS A 527 31.23 -30.30 5.95
N GLN A 528 30.31 -29.63 5.26
CA GLN A 528 29.96 -28.23 5.56
C GLN A 528 29.37 -28.06 6.96
N THR A 529 28.42 -28.92 7.31
CA THR A 529 27.73 -28.87 8.59
C THR A 529 28.68 -29.26 9.74
N LEU A 530 29.57 -30.24 9.51
CA LEU A 530 30.61 -30.62 10.46
C LEU A 530 31.61 -29.48 10.69
N ALA A 531 32.08 -28.84 9.62
CA ALA A 531 32.96 -27.66 9.70
C ALA A 531 32.29 -26.53 10.50
N SER A 532 31.00 -26.26 10.24
CA SER A 532 30.22 -25.25 10.96
C SER A 532 30.08 -25.58 12.45
N LEU A 533 29.86 -26.85 12.78
CA LEU A 533 29.77 -27.33 14.16
C LEU A 533 31.10 -27.21 14.91
N ILE A 534 32.21 -27.56 14.25
CA ILE A 534 33.58 -27.39 14.78
C ILE A 534 33.86 -25.90 15.05
N ALA A 535 33.53 -25.01 14.10
CA ALA A 535 33.71 -23.57 14.25
C ALA A 535 32.87 -22.99 15.40
N THR A 536 31.61 -23.43 15.55
CA THR A 536 30.72 -22.98 16.63
C THR A 536 31.20 -23.44 18.02
N LYS A 537 31.67 -24.69 18.13
CA LYS A 537 32.28 -25.20 19.38
C LYS A 537 33.53 -24.43 19.78
N ALA A 538 34.32 -23.95 18.81
CA ALA A 538 35.49 -23.13 19.07
C ALA A 538 35.12 -21.74 19.65
N GLN A 539 33.98 -21.18 19.25
CA GLN A 539 33.50 -19.87 19.73
C GLN A 539 32.84 -19.95 21.12
N ASN A 540 32.09 -21.02 21.43
CA ASN A 540 31.27 -21.11 22.64
C ASN A 540 31.98 -21.65 23.89
N ASN A 541 33.22 -22.13 23.79
CA ASN A 541 33.98 -22.65 24.93
C ASN A 541 35.48 -22.26 24.83
N PRO A 542 35.86 -21.04 25.25
CA PRO A 542 37.26 -20.61 25.25
C PRO A 542 38.12 -21.35 26.28
N GLU A 543 37.52 -21.78 27.41
CA GLU A 543 38.26 -22.25 28.61
C GLU A 543 38.43 -23.77 28.72
N THR A 544 37.70 -24.60 27.95
CA THR A 544 37.89 -26.08 27.91
C THR A 544 38.80 -26.55 26.77
N ASN A 545 39.60 -25.63 26.20
CA ASN A 545 40.52 -25.87 25.10
C ASN A 545 41.83 -26.54 25.55
N GLN A 546 41.80 -27.83 25.85
CA GLN A 546 43.03 -28.64 26.00
C GLN A 546 43.68 -29.05 24.66
N SER A 547 43.24 -28.48 23.52
CA SER A 547 43.91 -28.64 22.23
C SER A 547 44.37 -27.28 21.69
N PRO A 548 45.60 -27.17 21.16
CA PRO A 548 46.14 -25.94 20.57
C PRO A 548 45.18 -25.36 19.51
N GLU A 549 45.01 -24.04 19.46
CA GLU A 549 44.23 -23.34 18.41
C GLU A 549 44.70 -23.70 16.99
N GLU A 550 46.00 -23.99 16.83
CA GLU A 550 46.59 -24.55 15.62
C GLU A 550 45.95 -25.89 15.21
N ASN A 551 45.75 -26.83 16.14
CA ASN A 551 45.15 -28.14 15.83
C ASN A 551 43.69 -28.02 15.39
N LYS A 552 42.95 -27.03 15.89
CA LYS A 552 41.54 -26.80 15.52
C LYS A 552 41.39 -26.15 14.16
N SER A 553 42.23 -25.16 13.86
CA SER A 553 42.30 -24.54 12.53
C SER A 553 42.74 -25.56 11.48
N VAL A 554 43.68 -26.44 11.83
CA VAL A 554 44.09 -27.59 10.99
C VAL A 554 42.94 -28.57 10.80
N THR A 555 42.18 -28.91 11.85
CA THR A 555 41.03 -29.83 11.74
C THR A 555 39.90 -29.24 10.88
N LEU A 556 39.57 -27.96 11.08
CA LEU A 556 38.58 -27.23 10.28
C LEU A 556 38.97 -27.18 8.81
N LEU A 557 40.20 -26.73 8.51
CA LEU A 557 40.71 -26.70 7.13
C LEU A 557 40.82 -28.10 6.52
N SER A 558 41.13 -29.13 7.31
CA SER A 558 41.13 -30.52 6.84
C SER A 558 39.73 -30.96 6.43
N VAL A 559 38.71 -30.71 7.24
CA VAL A 559 37.31 -31.06 6.92
C VAL A 559 36.83 -30.29 5.68
N LEU A 560 37.12 -29.00 5.62
CA LEU A 560 36.78 -28.16 4.46
C LEU A 560 37.51 -28.59 3.18
N ARG A 561 38.77 -29.03 3.27
CA ARG A 561 39.51 -29.57 2.13
C ARG A 561 38.98 -30.95 1.70
N THR A 562 38.59 -31.81 2.64
CA THR A 562 37.97 -33.10 2.32
C THR A 562 36.67 -32.91 1.53
N GLY A 563 35.82 -31.97 1.98
CA GLY A 563 34.54 -31.71 1.32
C GLY A 563 34.62 -30.79 0.10
N CYS A 564 35.63 -29.92 -0.02
CA CYS A 564 35.84 -29.10 -1.22
C CYS A 564 36.50 -29.92 -2.33
N ARG A 565 35.67 -30.56 -3.13
CA ARG A 565 36.09 -31.30 -4.33
C ARG A 565 35.71 -30.56 -5.60
N PHE A 566 36.48 -30.80 -6.65
CA PHE A 566 36.33 -30.14 -7.95
C PHE A 566 35.71 -31.08 -9.00
N ASP A 567 35.06 -32.17 -8.57
CA ASP A 567 34.38 -33.19 -9.38
C ASP A 567 32.95 -33.45 -8.90
N ASP A 568 32.71 -33.33 -7.60
CA ASP A 568 31.38 -33.36 -6.97
C ASP A 568 30.91 -31.94 -6.60
N ASN A 569 29.59 -31.68 -6.54
CA ASN A 569 29.04 -30.33 -6.37
C ASN A 569 28.60 -29.96 -4.93
N PRO A 570 29.51 -29.76 -3.94
CA PRO A 570 29.18 -29.04 -2.70
C PRO A 570 29.84 -27.64 -2.72
N ALA A 571 29.34 -26.74 -3.57
CA ALA A 571 29.83 -25.36 -3.70
C ALA A 571 30.01 -24.65 -2.33
N SER A 572 29.17 -24.98 -1.34
CA SER A 572 29.20 -24.43 0.03
C SER A 572 30.47 -24.76 0.83
N THR A 573 31.05 -25.95 0.68
CA THR A 573 32.28 -26.32 1.40
C THR A 573 33.51 -25.64 0.81
N CYS A 574 33.58 -25.54 -0.52
CA CYS A 574 34.62 -24.76 -1.19
C CYS A 574 34.52 -23.27 -0.88
N LEU A 575 33.31 -22.73 -0.79
CA LEU A 575 33.10 -21.34 -0.39
C LEU A 575 33.65 -21.10 1.03
N SER A 576 33.29 -21.96 1.98
CA SER A 576 33.76 -21.84 3.36
C SER A 576 35.28 -22.01 3.47
N LEU A 577 35.89 -22.84 2.62
CA LEU A 577 37.34 -22.94 2.50
C LEU A 577 37.95 -21.63 2.00
N ALA A 578 37.41 -21.05 0.92
CA ALA A 578 37.89 -19.78 0.35
C ALA A 578 37.77 -18.63 1.36
N ASP A 579 36.64 -18.52 2.06
CA ASP A 579 36.42 -17.52 3.11
C ASP A 579 37.39 -17.70 4.29
N SER A 580 37.63 -18.95 4.71
CA SER A 580 38.60 -19.25 5.79
C SER A 580 40.03 -18.88 5.39
N LEU A 581 40.43 -19.18 4.15
CA LEU A 581 41.74 -18.82 3.61
C LEU A 581 41.89 -17.29 3.48
N SER A 582 40.85 -16.60 2.99
CA SER A 582 40.84 -15.14 2.90
C SER A 582 40.97 -14.49 4.27
N SER A 583 40.25 -15.02 5.27
CA SER A 583 40.30 -14.53 6.66
C SER A 583 41.66 -14.76 7.31
N ALA A 584 42.38 -15.81 6.89
CA ALA A 584 43.77 -16.07 7.28
C ALA A 584 44.80 -15.21 6.53
N GLY A 585 44.37 -14.32 5.63
CA GLY A 585 45.23 -13.48 4.80
C GLY A 585 45.81 -14.18 3.56
N GLU A 586 45.41 -15.41 3.29
CA GLU A 586 45.87 -16.19 2.12
C GLU A 586 45.06 -15.86 0.86
N VAL A 587 45.09 -14.59 0.43
CA VAL A 587 44.27 -14.05 -0.70
C VAL A 587 44.46 -14.85 -1.99
N ASN A 588 45.69 -15.27 -2.30
CA ASN A 588 45.98 -16.05 -3.51
C ASN A 588 45.40 -17.47 -3.43
N ALA A 589 45.47 -18.11 -2.26
CA ALA A 589 44.90 -19.44 -2.05
C ALA A 589 43.37 -19.39 -2.11
N ALA A 590 42.75 -18.36 -1.51
CA ALA A 590 41.31 -18.13 -1.63
C ALA A 590 40.88 -17.91 -3.09
N MET A 591 41.60 -17.07 -3.84
CA MET A 591 41.32 -16.83 -5.26
C MET A 591 41.50 -18.10 -6.12
N ASP A 592 42.47 -18.95 -5.80
CA ASP A 592 42.68 -20.23 -6.49
C ASP A 592 41.50 -21.19 -6.26
N VAL A 593 40.99 -21.28 -5.03
CA VAL A 593 39.77 -22.05 -4.72
C VAL A 593 38.58 -21.52 -5.51
N TYR A 594 38.29 -20.21 -5.44
CA TYR A 594 37.21 -19.59 -6.21
C TYR A 594 37.32 -19.87 -7.72
N THR A 595 38.52 -19.71 -8.28
CA THR A 595 38.76 -19.90 -9.72
C THR A 595 38.52 -21.34 -10.14
N LYS A 596 39.05 -22.32 -9.40
CA LYS A 596 38.91 -23.73 -9.72
C LYS A 596 37.48 -24.20 -9.59
N THR A 597 36.81 -23.86 -8.49
CA THR A 597 35.44 -24.32 -8.25
C THR A 597 34.44 -23.65 -9.20
N CYS A 598 34.54 -22.34 -9.44
CA CYS A 598 33.67 -21.69 -10.43
C CYS A 598 33.99 -22.16 -11.85
N GLY A 599 35.27 -22.32 -12.21
CA GLY A 599 35.67 -22.86 -13.52
C GLY A 599 35.13 -24.26 -13.78
N TYR A 600 35.08 -25.11 -12.74
CA TYR A 600 34.44 -26.42 -12.82
C TYR A 600 32.94 -26.31 -13.11
N GLN A 601 32.20 -25.48 -12.35
CA GLN A 601 30.76 -25.24 -12.57
C GLN A 601 30.49 -24.73 -13.99
N VAL A 602 31.28 -23.76 -14.48
CA VAL A 602 31.14 -23.22 -15.84
C VAL A 602 31.33 -24.29 -16.91
N THR A 603 32.27 -25.22 -16.71
CA THR A 603 32.62 -26.26 -17.69
C THR A 603 31.62 -27.42 -17.73
N HIS A 604 31.04 -27.77 -16.58
CA HIS A 604 30.21 -28.98 -16.42
C HIS A 604 28.71 -28.68 -16.27
N ALA A 605 28.29 -27.42 -16.33
CA ALA A 605 26.89 -27.05 -16.36
C ALA A 605 26.24 -27.51 -17.68
N ASN A 606 25.51 -28.63 -17.62
CA ASN A 606 24.67 -29.11 -18.71
C ASN A 606 23.27 -28.46 -18.71
N GLU A 607 22.89 -27.85 -17.58
CA GLU A 607 21.63 -27.15 -17.34
C GLU A 607 21.90 -25.90 -16.47
N ARG A 608 20.89 -25.04 -16.29
CA ARG A 608 21.01 -23.85 -15.43
C ARG A 608 21.12 -24.27 -13.96
N LEU A 609 22.22 -23.91 -13.31
CA LEU A 609 22.49 -24.30 -11.92
C LEU A 609 21.59 -23.53 -10.93
N ALA A 610 21.07 -24.23 -9.92
CA ALA A 610 20.27 -23.64 -8.84
C ALA A 610 21.11 -23.02 -7.70
N ASP A 611 22.43 -23.25 -7.69
CA ASP A 611 23.39 -22.65 -6.77
C ASP A 611 24.63 -22.20 -7.55
N VAL A 612 24.83 -20.89 -7.62
CA VAL A 612 25.99 -20.26 -8.27
C VAL A 612 26.77 -19.38 -7.31
N ARG A 613 26.59 -19.58 -6.00
CA ARG A 613 27.19 -18.72 -4.96
C ARG A 613 28.68 -18.58 -5.11
N ILE A 614 29.37 -19.68 -5.45
CA ILE A 614 30.82 -19.68 -5.61
C ILE A 614 31.27 -18.79 -6.78
N CYS A 615 30.54 -18.76 -7.90
CA CYS A 615 30.85 -17.91 -9.04
C CYS A 615 30.52 -16.43 -8.76
N TYR A 616 29.39 -16.17 -8.10
CA TYR A 616 29.03 -14.82 -7.67
C TYR A 616 30.07 -14.23 -6.70
N ASP A 617 30.47 -14.99 -5.69
CA ASP A 617 31.48 -14.53 -4.72
C ASP A 617 32.87 -14.45 -5.35
N ALA A 618 33.22 -15.34 -6.29
CA ALA A 618 34.45 -15.21 -7.07
C ALA A 618 34.51 -13.87 -7.83
N ALA A 619 33.41 -13.48 -8.50
CA ALA A 619 33.31 -12.21 -9.20
C ALA A 619 33.45 -11.02 -8.25
N LYS A 620 32.69 -11.03 -7.14
CA LYS A 620 32.75 -9.98 -6.12
C LYS A 620 34.15 -9.86 -5.50
N PHE A 621 34.78 -10.99 -5.19
CA PHE A 621 36.12 -11.05 -4.64
C PHE A 621 37.14 -10.45 -5.62
N ALA A 622 37.13 -10.87 -6.89
CA ALA A 622 37.98 -10.30 -7.94
C ALA A 622 37.79 -8.78 -8.12
N LEU A 623 36.54 -8.30 -8.14
CA LEU A 623 36.23 -6.87 -8.23
C LEU A 623 36.76 -6.09 -7.02
N SER A 624 36.60 -6.62 -5.80
CA SER A 624 37.10 -5.97 -4.58
C SER A 624 38.62 -5.90 -4.51
N GLN A 625 39.30 -6.94 -5.02
CA GLN A 625 40.76 -6.99 -5.14
C GLN A 625 41.27 -6.25 -6.39
N LYS A 626 40.36 -5.65 -7.19
CA LYS A 626 40.68 -4.90 -8.43
C LYS A 626 41.56 -5.70 -9.39
N THR A 627 41.27 -6.99 -9.53
CA THR A 627 42.03 -7.93 -10.36
C THR A 627 41.08 -8.78 -11.20
N ARG A 628 41.61 -9.41 -12.25
CA ARG A 628 40.88 -10.40 -13.08
C ARG A 628 39.50 -9.93 -13.57
N TYR A 629 39.36 -8.68 -14.00
CA TYR A 629 38.09 -8.11 -14.45
C TYR A 629 37.37 -8.94 -15.53
N ALA A 630 38.11 -9.45 -16.51
CA ALA A 630 37.54 -10.31 -17.55
C ALA A 630 36.96 -11.62 -16.98
N SER A 631 37.64 -12.24 -16.00
CA SER A 631 37.10 -13.42 -15.31
C SER A 631 35.90 -13.05 -14.42
N ALA A 632 35.94 -11.90 -13.74
CA ALA A 632 34.83 -11.42 -12.95
C ALA A 632 33.56 -11.19 -13.79
N LEU A 633 33.73 -10.68 -15.02
CA LEU A 633 32.63 -10.57 -15.99
C LEU A 633 32.08 -11.95 -16.34
N GLN A 634 32.95 -12.87 -16.79
CA GLN A 634 32.55 -14.23 -17.16
C GLN A 634 31.79 -14.95 -16.02
N TRP A 635 32.28 -14.84 -14.78
CA TRP A 635 31.64 -15.44 -13.61
C TRP A 635 30.31 -14.77 -13.26
N SER A 636 30.23 -13.44 -13.39
CA SER A 636 28.97 -12.70 -13.17
C SER A 636 27.92 -13.05 -14.22
N GLU A 637 28.30 -13.18 -15.50
CA GLU A 637 27.40 -13.58 -16.58
C GLU A 637 26.92 -15.02 -16.42
N PHE A 638 27.80 -15.93 -16.02
CA PHE A 638 27.43 -17.30 -15.73
C PHE A 638 26.42 -17.37 -14.58
N ALA A 639 26.70 -16.68 -13.47
CA ALA A 639 25.79 -16.63 -12.33
C ALA A 639 24.46 -15.92 -12.66
N CYS A 640 24.50 -14.86 -13.47
CA CYS A 640 23.31 -14.16 -13.96
C CYS A 640 22.40 -15.06 -14.81
N ASN A 641 22.96 -15.96 -15.62
CA ASN A 641 22.17 -16.86 -16.46
C ASN A 641 21.71 -18.15 -15.76
N SER A 642 21.92 -18.24 -14.44
CA SER A 642 21.61 -19.42 -13.65
C SER A 642 20.15 -19.47 -13.16
N ALA A 643 19.80 -20.56 -12.49
CA ALA A 643 18.51 -20.78 -11.84
C ALA A 643 18.63 -20.62 -10.30
N ASP A 644 19.57 -19.81 -9.82
CA ASP A 644 19.71 -19.48 -8.39
C ASP A 644 18.78 -18.33 -7.98
N LEU A 645 17.81 -18.63 -7.10
CA LEU A 645 16.79 -17.67 -6.65
C LEU A 645 17.39 -16.54 -5.82
N GLY A 646 18.50 -16.76 -5.12
CA GLY A 646 19.07 -15.76 -4.25
C GLY A 646 19.97 -14.77 -4.99
N LEU A 647 20.73 -15.24 -5.97
CA LEU A 647 21.94 -14.55 -6.43
C LEU A 647 21.95 -14.13 -7.88
N SER A 648 21.20 -14.81 -8.76
CA SER A 648 21.23 -14.51 -10.20
C SER A 648 20.92 -13.04 -10.50
N PRO A 649 19.88 -12.40 -9.91
CA PRO A 649 19.62 -10.98 -10.12
C PRO A 649 20.77 -10.06 -9.72
N TYR A 650 21.43 -10.35 -8.59
CA TYR A 650 22.58 -9.59 -8.09
C TYR A 650 23.81 -9.77 -8.98
N ALA A 651 24.02 -10.97 -9.53
CA ALA A 651 25.07 -11.25 -10.49
C ALA A 651 24.85 -10.48 -11.80
N CYS A 652 23.60 -10.39 -12.26
CA CYS A 652 23.23 -9.57 -13.42
C CYS A 652 23.58 -8.10 -13.19
N LYS A 653 23.35 -7.55 -11.99
CA LYS A 653 23.83 -6.20 -11.64
C LYS A 653 25.35 -6.08 -11.76
N LEU A 654 26.12 -7.05 -11.25
CA LEU A 654 27.59 -7.00 -11.33
C LEU A 654 28.06 -6.96 -12.80
N ALA A 655 27.48 -7.82 -13.65
CA ALA A 655 27.75 -7.80 -15.09
C ALA A 655 27.37 -6.44 -15.70
N GLY A 656 26.18 -5.90 -15.37
CA GLY A 656 25.73 -4.59 -15.84
C GLY A 656 26.66 -3.45 -15.42
N ASN A 657 27.16 -3.47 -14.19
CA ASN A 657 28.13 -2.49 -13.70
C ASN A 657 29.47 -2.57 -14.45
N ILE A 658 29.95 -3.78 -14.75
CA ILE A 658 31.17 -3.99 -15.54
C ILE A 658 30.99 -3.46 -16.96
N TYR A 659 29.86 -3.79 -17.61
CA TYR A 659 29.53 -3.32 -18.95
C TYR A 659 29.36 -1.79 -19.03
N ALA A 660 28.64 -1.18 -18.09
CA ALA A 660 28.44 0.26 -18.06
C ALA A 660 29.75 1.03 -17.82
N SER A 661 30.66 0.46 -17.03
CA SER A 661 31.91 1.13 -16.62
C SER A 661 33.13 0.76 -17.48
N GLY A 662 33.03 -0.23 -18.35
CA GLY A 662 34.16 -0.74 -19.14
C GLY A 662 35.29 -1.33 -18.28
N LEU A 663 34.96 -2.11 -17.24
CA LEU A 663 35.99 -2.69 -16.37
C LEU A 663 36.66 -3.89 -17.04
N GLY A 664 37.86 -3.67 -17.60
CA GLY A 664 38.63 -4.72 -18.29
C GLY A 664 38.12 -5.08 -19.68
N ILE A 665 37.12 -4.34 -20.19
CA ILE A 665 36.53 -4.41 -21.53
C ILE A 665 36.13 -3.00 -21.97
N GLU A 666 35.74 -2.79 -23.23
CA GLU A 666 35.10 -1.53 -23.64
C GLU A 666 33.68 -1.41 -23.05
N ALA A 667 33.24 -0.18 -22.77
CA ALA A 667 31.91 0.06 -22.23
C ALA A 667 30.82 -0.25 -23.26
N ASP A 668 29.76 -0.95 -22.83
CA ASP A 668 28.66 -1.41 -23.67
C ASP A 668 27.33 -1.18 -22.95
N LEU A 669 26.67 -0.05 -23.27
CA LEU A 669 25.42 0.35 -22.63
C LEU A 669 24.26 -0.60 -22.97
N GLN A 670 24.30 -1.27 -24.11
CA GLN A 670 23.24 -2.19 -24.51
C GLN A 670 23.30 -3.45 -23.66
N LYS A 671 24.48 -4.03 -23.49
CA LYS A 671 24.68 -5.16 -22.59
C LYS A 671 24.46 -4.78 -21.14
N ALA A 672 24.80 -3.55 -20.74
CA ALA A 672 24.48 -3.06 -19.42
C ALA A 672 22.96 -3.00 -19.18
N ALA A 673 22.20 -2.44 -20.12
CA ALA A 673 20.73 -2.38 -20.04
C ALA A 673 20.10 -3.78 -19.96
N ILE A 674 20.55 -4.72 -20.79
CA ILE A 674 20.09 -6.12 -20.76
C ILE A 674 20.41 -6.76 -19.40
N ALA A 675 21.62 -6.56 -18.89
CA ALA A 675 22.03 -7.11 -17.60
C ALA A 675 21.21 -6.50 -16.45
N TYR A 676 20.97 -5.18 -16.44
CA TYR A 676 20.12 -4.56 -15.43
C TYR A 676 18.64 -4.96 -15.56
N ARG A 677 18.12 -5.10 -16.79
CA ARG A 677 16.78 -5.67 -17.05
C ARG A 677 16.68 -7.06 -16.43
N ASN A 678 17.66 -7.93 -16.65
CA ASN A 678 17.67 -9.27 -16.06
C ASN A 678 17.87 -9.26 -14.54
N GLY A 679 18.58 -8.27 -14.01
CA GLY A 679 18.66 -8.04 -12.56
C GLY A 679 17.33 -7.58 -11.96
N CYS A 680 16.55 -6.81 -12.72
CA CYS A 680 15.26 -6.30 -12.27
C CYS A 680 14.10 -7.30 -12.48
N PHE A 681 14.02 -7.86 -13.69
CA PHE A 681 13.02 -8.79 -14.17
C PHE A 681 13.70 -10.06 -14.66
N HIS A 682 14.16 -10.86 -13.70
CA HIS A 682 14.90 -12.05 -14.06
C HIS A 682 14.02 -13.02 -14.87
N PRO A 683 14.47 -13.52 -16.03
CA PRO A 683 13.62 -14.31 -16.94
C PRO A 683 13.19 -15.66 -16.36
N TYR A 684 13.88 -16.14 -15.34
CA TYR A 684 13.65 -17.46 -14.73
C TYR A 684 13.26 -17.40 -13.25
N MET A 685 13.49 -16.27 -12.57
CA MET A 685 13.46 -16.19 -11.11
C MET A 685 12.54 -15.07 -10.65
N LYS A 686 11.87 -15.25 -9.51
CA LYS A 686 10.94 -14.24 -8.94
C LYS A 686 11.63 -13.14 -8.13
N THR A 687 12.90 -13.34 -7.78
CA THR A 687 13.71 -12.36 -7.05
C THR A 687 14.21 -11.28 -7.99
N THR A 688 14.53 -10.13 -7.40
CA THR A 688 14.96 -8.90 -8.07
C THR A 688 16.10 -8.28 -7.27
N ASP A 689 16.99 -7.54 -7.94
CA ASP A 689 17.92 -6.61 -7.32
C ASP A 689 17.39 -5.18 -7.57
N GLY A 690 16.99 -4.49 -6.51
CA GLY A 690 16.36 -3.18 -6.64
C GLY A 690 17.28 -2.08 -7.18
N GLU A 691 18.61 -2.24 -7.03
CA GLU A 691 19.58 -1.30 -7.58
C GLU A 691 19.69 -1.47 -9.11
N ALA A 692 19.66 -2.70 -9.61
CA ALA A 692 19.54 -3.02 -11.02
C ALA A 692 18.25 -2.42 -11.61
N CYS A 693 17.13 -2.54 -10.89
CA CYS A 693 15.88 -1.90 -11.28
C CYS A 693 15.98 -0.37 -11.40
N LEU A 694 16.59 0.30 -10.43
CA LEU A 694 16.81 1.74 -10.47
C LEU A 694 17.67 2.13 -11.69
N LYS A 695 18.77 1.40 -11.93
CA LYS A 695 19.67 1.66 -13.06
C LYS A 695 18.97 1.42 -14.39
N TYR A 696 18.22 0.33 -14.52
CA TYR A 696 17.44 0.03 -15.72
C TYR A 696 16.39 1.09 -16.02
N GLY A 697 15.59 1.49 -15.02
CA GLY A 697 14.58 2.54 -15.18
C GLY A 697 15.19 3.89 -15.59
N ASN A 698 16.35 4.25 -15.01
CA ASN A 698 17.06 5.48 -15.40
C ASN A 698 17.54 5.43 -16.85
N MET A 699 18.09 4.29 -17.29
CA MET A 699 18.53 4.13 -18.67
C MET A 699 17.36 4.20 -19.65
N LEU A 700 16.19 3.63 -19.31
CA LEU A 700 14.98 3.75 -20.14
C LEU A 700 14.49 5.19 -20.26
N LEU A 701 14.47 5.95 -19.16
CA LEU A 701 14.09 7.37 -19.20
C LEU A 701 15.10 8.23 -19.95
N GLU A 702 16.40 8.01 -19.77
CA GLU A 702 17.44 8.73 -20.51
C GLU A 702 17.37 8.44 -22.01
N ALA A 703 17.11 7.18 -22.39
CA ALA A 703 16.88 6.78 -23.76
C ALA A 703 15.60 7.39 -24.36
N HIS A 704 14.56 7.58 -23.54
CA HIS A 704 13.35 8.30 -23.97
C HIS A 704 13.63 9.78 -24.25
N ASP A 705 14.36 10.44 -23.34
CA ASP A 705 14.70 11.87 -23.44
C ASP A 705 15.73 12.16 -24.55
N ASN A 706 16.57 11.17 -24.89
CA ASN A 706 17.58 11.28 -25.93
C ASN A 706 17.49 10.12 -26.95
N PRO A 707 16.66 10.27 -28.00
CA PRO A 707 16.40 9.23 -28.99
C PRO A 707 17.65 8.73 -29.73
N ASP A 708 18.67 9.59 -29.89
CA ASP A 708 19.95 9.21 -30.54
C ASP A 708 20.73 8.18 -29.71
N SER A 709 20.47 8.11 -28.40
CA SER A 709 21.02 7.09 -27.49
C SER A 709 20.12 5.86 -27.35
N ALA A 710 18.86 5.92 -27.79
CA ALA A 710 17.86 4.87 -27.55
C ALA A 710 18.23 3.52 -28.17
N ALA A 711 18.80 3.54 -29.39
CA ALA A 711 19.24 2.32 -30.09
C ALA A 711 20.29 1.50 -29.31
N SER A 712 20.98 2.11 -28.35
CA SER A 712 21.99 1.46 -27.51
C SER A 712 21.46 0.95 -26.16
N VAL A 713 20.17 1.09 -25.88
CA VAL A 713 19.59 0.77 -24.55
C VAL A 713 18.28 -0.02 -24.64
N THR A 714 17.51 0.15 -25.71
CA THR A 714 16.19 -0.49 -25.87
C THR A 714 16.30 -1.89 -26.47
N PRO A 715 15.76 -2.92 -25.81
CA PRO A 715 15.46 -4.21 -26.43
C PRO A 715 14.53 -4.07 -27.65
N ASP A 716 14.68 -4.93 -28.65
CA ASP A 716 13.87 -4.90 -29.89
C ASP A 716 12.35 -4.98 -29.64
N ASP A 717 11.93 -5.53 -28.49
CA ASP A 717 10.53 -5.65 -28.06
C ASP A 717 9.92 -4.35 -27.48
N LEU A 718 10.70 -3.28 -27.26
CA LEU A 718 10.28 -2.05 -26.57
C LEU A 718 10.37 -0.78 -27.44
N GLN A 719 10.36 -0.89 -28.77
CA GLN A 719 10.60 0.23 -29.70
C GLN A 719 9.56 1.37 -29.67
N ASN A 720 8.44 1.23 -28.96
CA ASN A 720 7.44 2.30 -28.79
C ASN A 720 7.70 3.12 -27.52
N SER A 721 7.69 4.45 -27.64
CA SER A 721 7.93 5.38 -26.51
C SER A 721 6.98 5.19 -25.32
N GLY A 722 5.73 4.75 -25.56
CA GLY A 722 4.76 4.45 -24.51
C GLY A 722 5.12 3.23 -23.66
N ASP A 723 5.76 2.22 -24.26
CA ASP A 723 6.16 0.99 -23.56
C ASP A 723 7.42 1.21 -22.71
N MET A 724 8.35 2.07 -23.16
CA MET A 724 9.57 2.41 -22.41
C MET A 724 9.25 3.11 -21.08
N ILE A 725 8.32 4.06 -21.06
CA ILE A 725 7.96 4.83 -19.87
C ILE A 725 7.18 3.93 -18.89
N SER A 726 6.27 3.10 -19.40
CA SER A 726 5.59 2.07 -18.60
C SER A 726 6.59 1.10 -17.97
N GLU A 727 7.59 0.64 -18.72
CA GLU A 727 8.61 -0.29 -18.25
C GLU A 727 9.58 0.38 -17.27
N ALA A 728 9.90 1.67 -17.44
CA ALA A 728 10.68 2.44 -16.46
C ALA A 728 9.93 2.56 -15.12
N SER A 729 8.64 2.90 -15.15
CA SER A 729 7.79 2.93 -13.95
C SER A 729 7.72 1.56 -13.28
N ARG A 730 7.56 0.50 -14.08
CA ARG A 730 7.57 -0.89 -13.60
C ARG A 730 8.89 -1.24 -12.93
N ALA A 731 10.02 -0.85 -13.50
CA ALA A 731 11.34 -1.09 -12.93
C ALA A 731 11.49 -0.34 -11.59
N TYR A 732 11.12 0.94 -11.54
CA TYR A 732 11.19 1.69 -10.29
C TYR A 732 10.28 1.15 -9.19
N ASP A 733 9.07 0.71 -9.54
CA ASP A 733 8.16 0.04 -8.60
C ASP A 733 8.77 -1.27 -8.05
N MET A 734 9.39 -2.09 -8.90
CA MET A 734 10.14 -3.27 -8.45
C MET A 734 11.30 -2.92 -7.52
N GLY A 735 12.07 -1.89 -7.85
CA GLY A 735 13.15 -1.40 -6.99
C GLY A 735 12.64 -0.89 -5.64
N CYS A 736 11.47 -0.24 -5.64
CA CYS A 736 10.82 0.23 -4.42
C CYS A 736 10.37 -0.93 -3.52
N MET A 737 9.85 -2.02 -4.12
CA MET A 737 9.53 -3.25 -3.37
C MET A 737 10.75 -3.92 -2.73
N ASP A 738 11.94 -3.71 -3.29
CA ASP A 738 13.21 -4.18 -2.72
C ASP A 738 13.82 -3.18 -1.71
N ASN A 739 13.01 -2.24 -1.21
CA ASN A 739 13.36 -1.19 -0.25
C ASN A 739 14.43 -0.19 -0.75
N ILE A 740 14.55 0.02 -2.06
CA ILE A 740 15.40 1.08 -2.62
C ILE A 740 14.65 2.39 -2.66
N GLU A 741 14.88 3.26 -1.67
CA GLU A 741 14.18 4.55 -1.54
C GLU A 741 14.35 5.44 -2.78
N GLN A 742 15.51 5.42 -3.43
CA GLN A 742 15.74 6.17 -4.66
C GLN A 742 14.80 5.72 -5.79
N ALA A 743 14.50 4.42 -5.89
CA ALA A 743 13.56 3.88 -6.87
C ALA A 743 12.12 4.31 -6.54
N CYS A 744 11.73 4.28 -5.25
CA CYS A 744 10.44 4.81 -4.82
C CYS A 744 10.24 6.28 -5.21
N GLN A 745 11.27 7.12 -5.02
CA GLN A 745 11.25 8.54 -5.38
C GLN A 745 11.19 8.75 -6.89
N ALA A 746 11.96 7.98 -7.66
CA ALA A 746 11.94 8.02 -9.11
C ALA A 746 10.55 7.66 -9.67
N ASN A 747 9.93 6.59 -9.16
CA ASN A 747 8.58 6.19 -9.61
C ASN A 747 7.54 7.26 -9.31
N ARG A 748 7.55 7.83 -8.09
CA ARG A 748 6.65 8.92 -7.70
C ARG A 748 6.73 10.10 -8.65
N LYS A 749 7.95 10.53 -8.94
CA LYS A 749 8.21 11.66 -9.83
C LYS A 749 7.69 11.36 -11.23
N LEU A 750 8.03 10.19 -11.77
CA LEU A 750 7.59 9.75 -13.08
C LEU A 750 6.06 9.76 -13.22
N LEU A 751 5.34 9.14 -12.29
CA LEU A 751 3.87 9.07 -12.35
C LEU A 751 3.20 10.43 -12.20
N THR A 752 3.77 11.32 -11.39
CA THR A 752 3.29 12.70 -11.22
C THR A 752 3.43 13.49 -12.52
N ASP A 753 4.61 13.41 -13.14
CA ASP A 753 4.92 14.12 -14.38
C ASP A 753 4.11 13.54 -15.56
N TRP A 754 3.91 12.22 -15.59
CA TRP A 754 3.09 11.56 -16.62
C TRP A 754 1.62 11.94 -16.51
N SER A 755 1.08 11.99 -15.30
CA SER A 755 -0.30 12.45 -15.06
C SER A 755 -0.54 13.90 -15.48
N LYS A 756 0.51 14.74 -15.46
CA LYS A 756 0.45 16.13 -15.96
C LYS A 756 0.52 16.20 -17.49
N GLY A 757 0.82 15.09 -18.17
CA GLY A 757 0.96 15.02 -19.63
C GLY A 757 2.35 15.36 -20.13
N LEU A 758 3.37 15.32 -19.25
CA LEU A 758 4.76 15.59 -19.64
C LEU A 758 5.41 14.43 -20.41
N TYR A 759 4.75 13.27 -20.44
CA TYR A 759 5.17 12.08 -21.16
C TYR A 759 4.11 11.61 -22.17
N SER A 760 4.50 10.76 -23.13
CA SER A 760 3.60 10.26 -24.17
C SER A 760 2.40 9.49 -23.60
N HIS A 761 1.22 9.68 -24.18
CA HIS A 761 -0.04 9.09 -23.71
C HIS A 761 -1.01 8.91 -24.88
N ASN A 762 -1.92 7.94 -24.75
CA ASN A 762 -2.99 7.73 -25.71
C ASN A 762 -4.15 8.69 -25.45
N ARG A 763 -4.99 8.90 -26.46
CA ARG A 763 -6.25 9.64 -26.33
C ARG A 763 -7.41 8.68 -26.60
N VAL A 764 -8.35 8.63 -25.68
CA VAL A 764 -9.50 7.72 -25.74
C VAL A 764 -10.79 8.47 -25.40
N GLN A 765 -11.92 8.03 -25.93
CA GLN A 765 -13.22 8.54 -25.52
C GLN A 765 -13.62 7.87 -24.20
N CYS A 766 -13.74 8.65 -23.13
CA CYS A 766 -14.25 8.23 -21.84
C CYS A 766 -15.70 8.64 -21.68
N ARG A 767 -16.55 7.68 -21.31
CA ARG A 767 -17.96 7.88 -21.01
C ARG A 767 -18.30 7.40 -19.61
N VAL A 768 -19.26 8.07 -18.98
CA VAL A 768 -19.98 7.53 -17.82
C VAL A 768 -21.41 7.26 -18.26
N GLU A 769 -21.92 6.06 -18.01
CA GLU A 769 -23.29 5.65 -18.30
C GLU A 769 -24.06 5.38 -17.00
N ASP A 770 -25.35 5.70 -16.98
CA ASP A 770 -26.25 5.30 -15.90
C ASP A 770 -26.67 3.82 -15.98
N ASP A 771 -27.59 3.38 -15.11
CA ASP A 771 -28.09 1.99 -15.09
C ASP A 771 -28.95 1.63 -16.32
N ARG A 772 -29.44 2.65 -17.05
CA ARG A 772 -30.26 2.49 -18.27
C ARG A 772 -29.44 2.59 -19.55
N GLY A 773 -28.15 2.93 -19.46
CA GLY A 773 -27.25 3.13 -20.59
C GLY A 773 -27.26 4.55 -21.15
N SER A 774 -27.87 5.52 -20.46
CA SER A 774 -27.82 6.93 -20.86
C SER A 774 -26.42 7.47 -20.59
N VAL A 775 -25.82 8.12 -21.60
CA VAL A 775 -24.49 8.74 -21.47
C VAL A 775 -24.61 10.03 -20.68
N TYR A 776 -23.70 10.18 -19.73
CA TYR A 776 -23.82 11.11 -18.64
C TYR A 776 -22.64 12.08 -18.53
N SER A 777 -21.48 11.58 -18.89
CA SER A 777 -20.28 12.36 -19.18
C SER A 777 -19.64 11.73 -20.40
N ASP A 778 -19.17 12.54 -21.34
CA ASP A 778 -18.51 12.09 -22.56
C ASP A 778 -17.35 13.03 -22.88
N LYS A 779 -16.11 12.59 -22.66
CA LYS A 779 -14.91 13.41 -22.77
C LYS A 779 -13.75 12.61 -23.35
N ILE A 780 -12.80 13.31 -23.97
CA ILE A 780 -11.54 12.69 -24.37
C ILE A 780 -10.61 12.66 -23.16
N CYS A 781 -10.26 11.46 -22.70
CA CYS A 781 -9.25 11.26 -21.66
C CYS A 781 -7.87 11.06 -22.26
N ARG A 782 -6.85 11.32 -21.42
CA ARG A 782 -5.51 10.80 -21.61
C ARG A 782 -5.44 9.43 -20.96
N GLU A 783 -5.03 8.43 -21.72
CA GLU A 783 -4.81 7.07 -21.25
C GLU A 783 -3.32 6.78 -21.18
N PHE A 784 -2.89 6.24 -20.05
CA PHE A 784 -1.60 5.59 -19.94
C PHE A 784 -1.70 4.39 -19.00
N SER A 785 -0.75 3.47 -19.13
CA SER A 785 -0.67 2.32 -18.23
C SER A 785 0.65 2.32 -17.47
N PHE A 786 0.60 1.92 -16.22
CA PHE A 786 1.79 1.66 -15.43
C PHE A 786 1.59 0.39 -14.61
N TYR A 787 2.68 -0.08 -14.01
CA TYR A 787 2.66 -1.27 -13.18
C TYR A 787 2.85 -0.88 -11.73
N GLN A 788 2.09 -1.51 -10.84
CA GLN A 788 2.21 -1.31 -9.40
C GLN A 788 2.00 -2.63 -8.68
N ALA A 789 2.71 -2.84 -7.58
CA ALA A 789 2.39 -3.91 -6.65
C ALA A 789 1.39 -3.46 -5.57
N ASP A 790 0.33 -4.26 -5.41
CA ASP A 790 -0.67 -4.11 -4.36
C ASP A 790 -0.31 -4.96 -3.12
N GLY A 791 -0.80 -4.58 -1.93
CA GLY A 791 -0.52 -5.15 -0.60
C GLY A 791 0.09 -6.57 -0.57
N GLN A 792 -0.74 -7.62 -0.53
CA GLN A 792 -0.31 -9.03 -0.48
C GLN A 792 0.56 -9.44 -1.69
N LEU A 793 0.43 -8.78 -2.84
CA LEU A 793 1.22 -9.06 -4.05
C LEU A 793 2.67 -8.55 -3.96
N LYS A 794 2.99 -7.66 -3.01
CA LYS A 794 4.37 -7.25 -2.71
C LYS A 794 5.21 -8.41 -2.21
N GLU A 795 4.64 -9.31 -1.41
CA GLU A 795 5.33 -10.54 -0.96
C GLU A 795 5.56 -11.50 -2.13
N GLU A 796 4.63 -11.54 -3.11
CA GLU A 796 4.75 -12.35 -4.31
C GLU A 796 5.58 -11.69 -5.43
N ARG A 797 6.04 -10.45 -5.23
CA ARG A 797 6.71 -9.59 -6.23
C ARG A 797 5.94 -9.53 -7.55
N ARG A 798 4.62 -9.52 -7.47
CA ARG A 798 3.72 -9.42 -8.62
C ARG A 798 3.22 -8.00 -8.76
N GLN A 799 3.40 -7.48 -9.95
CA GLN A 799 2.86 -6.18 -10.33
C GLN A 799 1.61 -6.40 -11.16
N ILE A 800 0.58 -5.62 -10.85
CA ILE A 800 -0.61 -5.51 -11.68
C ILE A 800 -0.40 -4.36 -12.65
N ARG A 801 -0.94 -4.49 -13.86
CA ARG A 801 -1.02 -3.38 -14.81
C ARG A 801 -2.26 -2.57 -14.47
N LEU A 802 -2.07 -1.28 -14.22
CA LEU A 802 -3.14 -0.33 -13.99
C LEU A 802 -3.31 0.50 -15.25
N GLU A 803 -4.55 0.63 -15.69
CA GLU A 803 -4.94 1.55 -16.76
C GLU A 803 -5.47 2.83 -16.11
N VAL A 804 -4.80 3.95 -16.41
CA VAL A 804 -5.15 5.26 -15.87
C VAL A 804 -5.76 6.10 -16.98
N TYR A 805 -6.95 6.60 -16.70
CA TYR A 805 -7.68 7.52 -17.54
C TYR A 805 -7.74 8.86 -16.83
N VAL A 806 -6.91 9.80 -17.29
CA VAL A 806 -6.89 11.18 -16.78
C VAL A 806 -7.88 11.99 -17.59
N TRP A 807 -8.93 12.42 -16.91
CA TRP A 807 -9.97 13.25 -17.47
C TRP A 807 -9.45 14.67 -17.75
N PRO A 808 -10.13 15.48 -18.60
CA PRO A 808 -9.72 16.86 -18.88
C PRO A 808 -9.74 17.79 -17.67
N ASP A 809 -10.56 17.48 -16.67
CA ASP A 809 -10.50 18.14 -15.37
C ASP A 809 -9.19 17.71 -14.67
N GLY A 810 -8.81 16.45 -14.67
CA GLY A 810 -7.58 15.97 -14.06
C GLY A 810 -7.84 14.92 -12.99
N ASP A 811 -9.13 14.64 -12.75
CA ASP A 811 -9.58 13.44 -12.08
C ASP A 811 -9.07 12.21 -12.82
N ARG A 812 -9.01 11.10 -12.10
CA ARG A 812 -8.46 9.85 -12.60
C ARG A 812 -9.47 8.74 -12.38
N SER A 813 -9.75 8.01 -13.45
CA SER A 813 -10.33 6.69 -13.35
C SER A 813 -9.21 5.68 -13.51
N VAL A 814 -9.03 4.83 -12.51
CA VAL A 814 -8.02 3.79 -12.48
C VAL A 814 -8.73 2.46 -12.52
N VAL A 815 -8.38 1.65 -13.51
CA VAL A 815 -8.96 0.33 -13.70
C VAL A 815 -7.85 -0.70 -13.69
N TYR A 816 -8.08 -1.80 -12.99
CA TYR A 816 -7.16 -2.93 -12.98
C TYR A 816 -7.88 -4.22 -12.61
N GLN A 817 -7.20 -5.35 -12.79
CA GLN A 817 -7.70 -6.66 -12.41
C GLN A 817 -6.82 -7.26 -11.31
N ARG A 818 -7.44 -7.79 -10.25
CA ARG A 818 -6.79 -8.51 -9.15
C ARG A 818 -7.49 -9.84 -8.94
N ASP A 819 -6.77 -10.94 -9.03
CA ASP A 819 -7.30 -12.31 -8.87
C ASP A 819 -8.55 -12.59 -9.72
N GLY A 820 -8.53 -12.15 -10.98
CA GLY A 820 -9.65 -12.29 -11.91
C GLY A 820 -10.79 -11.28 -11.70
N THR A 821 -10.77 -10.51 -10.61
CA THR A 821 -11.79 -9.51 -10.27
C THR A 821 -11.38 -8.13 -10.78
N TRP A 822 -12.31 -7.44 -11.45
CA TRP A 822 -12.07 -6.08 -11.95
C TRP A 822 -12.36 -5.04 -10.87
N LEU A 823 -11.45 -4.09 -10.70
CA LEU A 823 -11.58 -2.95 -9.82
C LEU A 823 -11.59 -1.65 -10.64
N LEU A 824 -12.48 -0.73 -10.24
CA LEU A 824 -12.54 0.65 -10.72
C LEU A 824 -12.37 1.55 -9.49
N ASN A 825 -11.29 2.33 -9.43
CA ASN A 825 -10.95 3.16 -8.28
C ASN A 825 -11.04 2.38 -6.96
N GLU A 826 -10.42 1.19 -6.92
CA GLU A 826 -10.40 0.29 -5.76
C GLU A 826 -11.79 -0.25 -5.35
N VAL A 827 -12.80 -0.18 -6.22
CA VAL A 827 -14.13 -0.74 -5.98
C VAL A 827 -14.31 -1.96 -6.87
N THR A 828 -14.61 -3.12 -6.26
CA THR A 828 -14.98 -4.33 -7.00
C THR A 828 -16.15 -4.04 -7.93
N THR A 829 -15.96 -4.32 -9.21
CA THR A 829 -16.97 -4.10 -10.24
C THR A 829 -17.76 -5.38 -10.50
N ALA A 830 -18.89 -5.26 -11.20
CA ALA A 830 -19.63 -6.43 -11.69
C ALA A 830 -18.90 -7.19 -12.84
N GLY A 831 -17.67 -6.78 -13.19
CA GLY A 831 -16.90 -7.28 -14.32
C GLY A 831 -16.84 -6.30 -15.49
N LEU A 832 -15.95 -6.59 -16.44
CA LEU A 832 -15.80 -5.84 -17.69
C LEU A 832 -16.87 -6.27 -18.69
N ARG A 833 -17.68 -5.30 -19.16
CA ARG A 833 -18.64 -5.48 -20.25
C ARG A 833 -18.05 -4.93 -21.55
N HIS A 834 -18.03 -5.75 -22.59
CA HIS A 834 -17.69 -5.31 -23.94
C HIS A 834 -18.97 -4.95 -24.70
N VAL A 835 -18.99 -3.76 -25.31
CA VAL A 835 -20.01 -3.33 -26.27
C VAL A 835 -19.26 -2.82 -27.50
N ASP A 836 -19.20 -3.65 -28.54
CA ASP A 836 -18.32 -3.44 -29.71
C ASP A 836 -16.85 -3.19 -29.28
N ALA A 837 -16.25 -2.07 -29.70
CA ALA A 837 -14.91 -1.65 -29.29
C ALA A 837 -14.86 -0.97 -27.91
N THR A 838 -16.00 -0.79 -27.24
CA THR A 838 -16.12 -0.09 -25.96
C THR A 838 -15.97 -1.06 -24.78
N LYS A 839 -15.11 -0.69 -23.82
CA LYS A 839 -14.92 -1.40 -22.54
C LYS A 839 -15.65 -0.66 -21.44
N CYS A 840 -16.54 -1.33 -20.70
CA CYS A 840 -17.30 -0.71 -19.62
C CYS A 840 -17.14 -1.45 -18.28
N TRP A 841 -16.89 -0.70 -17.20
CA TRP A 841 -16.78 -1.19 -15.83
C TRP A 841 -17.88 -0.62 -14.97
N ARG A 842 -18.74 -1.50 -14.45
CA ARG A 842 -19.90 -1.10 -13.64
C ARG A 842 -19.55 -1.03 -12.16
N ASN A 843 -19.73 0.14 -11.56
CA ASN A 843 -19.63 0.34 -10.13
C ASN A 843 -20.93 -0.16 -9.45
N PRO A 844 -20.87 -1.18 -8.58
CA PRO A 844 -22.06 -1.76 -7.97
C PRO A 844 -22.71 -0.84 -6.93
N VAL A 845 -21.97 0.14 -6.42
CA VAL A 845 -22.42 1.11 -5.42
C VAL A 845 -23.20 2.25 -6.09
N SER A 846 -22.59 2.92 -7.06
CA SER A 846 -23.25 4.02 -7.77
C SER A 846 -24.21 3.56 -8.87
N LYS A 847 -24.16 2.27 -9.22
CA LYS A 847 -24.85 1.62 -10.36
C LYS A 847 -24.43 2.12 -11.74
N ARG A 848 -23.50 3.08 -11.83
CA ARG A 848 -22.99 3.66 -13.08
C ARG A 848 -21.88 2.82 -13.69
N SER A 849 -21.69 2.98 -14.99
CA SER A 849 -20.62 2.33 -15.73
C SER A 849 -19.62 3.38 -16.23
N PHE A 850 -18.33 3.17 -15.99
CA PHE A 850 -17.28 3.89 -16.68
C PHE A 850 -16.93 3.14 -17.96
N CYS A 851 -17.03 3.80 -19.12
CA CYS A 851 -16.86 3.21 -20.43
C CYS A 851 -15.74 3.91 -21.20
N VAL A 852 -14.94 3.15 -21.93
CA VAL A 852 -13.83 3.66 -22.73
C VAL A 852 -13.92 3.10 -24.14
N SER A 853 -13.84 3.98 -25.13
CA SER A 853 -13.85 3.65 -26.56
C SER A 853 -12.61 4.23 -27.24
N PRO A 854 -11.99 3.53 -28.21
CA PRO A 854 -11.00 4.14 -29.09
C PRO A 854 -11.62 5.35 -29.81
N LEU A 855 -10.82 6.38 -30.07
CA LEU A 855 -11.23 7.46 -30.96
C LEU A 855 -11.36 6.88 -32.38
N GLN A 856 -12.48 7.14 -33.06
CA GLN A 856 -12.57 6.88 -34.49
C GLN A 856 -11.65 7.89 -35.20
N GLU A 857 -10.70 7.39 -36.01
CA GLU A 857 -9.83 8.23 -36.86
C GLU A 857 -10.62 9.06 -37.87
#